data_AF-A0AAD9LV53-F1
#
_entry.id   AF-A0AAD9LV53-F1
#
_cell.length_a   1.000
_cell.length_b   1.000
_cell.length_c   1.000
_cell.angle_alpha   90.00
_cell.angle_beta   90.00
_cell.angle_gamma   90.00
#
_symmetry.space_group_name_H-M   'P 1'
#
loop_
_entity.id
_entity.type
_entity.pdbx_description
1 polymer ?
#
loop_
_entity_poly.entity_id
_entity_poly.type
_entity_poly.pdbx_seq_one_letter_code
_entity_poly.pdbx_strand_id
1 'polypeptide(L)'
;MNSNTFRNAVVSVETAWICAAQVDVQREEEERELLSERLRKQSVKAKYELPSAATRLDQELQEQQLQWKKKMRRRQLPTDDRELAAKSAEVSSSNNRKKGSIYAMENMRLAMLMKDTTLRQRMKKRKIRPRIVQDMLTLEYRYAEAARKLQKWWRGHLHRQFWRIYFKKVKAAVFIQKFARGYLIRQWVRIWHANQTIRVSRLQALFRGYYIRYRILPTWKRWQYLNASKIQSIIRMYLSKKICRRYKREIAMMHIQSLWRGYCSRKRSDMRWLNSKATNLQRLVRGSLARRKTLKKTARLEKAAIQIQRMFRGMKTRMGINTLLRDRENNNRQEFMTMLEAEEEWHRVQRDKLQARLNRKQLQQRVAQLEYDYYSKHEKIHDMESIYLDMQTQRMRVSPRAIEHGWVEEMEAKMKLQRALITKLKLETIFVLGLEFKRQEKELIEFQQRINAIEEKRRRFEIWRNEEFLDYWERECRFRYQAKLKRNRQQVAETRRQWKIQLYRTNGKRDNRWRGTYWSQDVLDAAKEKEIFCIGSTDILAFVHNKWSRLLKSETSGQVLGDEDRERDTREHISDLTDQVALMVATTGIERTKTLFDPVFQDVERSFGQIQIQQRRHGVSLEAKGQEKKVFEGARKCTTAKEDELTGHHQREKPRDWQQRKRQLALAAKVPWHLLDQLEAERRDLANEKAMFKLWGKAHSGD
;
A
#
# COMPACT_ATOMS: atom_id res chain seq x y z
N MET A 1 -10.99 72.21 -12.51
CA MET A 1 -11.09 70.86 -13.11
C MET A 1 -9.67 70.37 -13.40
N ASN A 2 -9.28 69.26 -12.78
CA ASN A 2 -7.87 68.89 -12.58
C ASN A 2 -7.24 68.30 -13.85
N SER A 3 -6.08 68.80 -14.26
CA SER A 3 -5.28 68.38 -15.43
C SER A 3 -4.90 66.89 -15.47
N ASN A 4 -4.97 66.19 -14.33
CA ASN A 4 -4.64 64.76 -14.23
C ASN A 4 -5.69 63.83 -14.83
N THR A 5 -6.96 64.20 -14.91
CA THR A 5 -7.98 63.35 -15.56
C THR A 5 -7.85 63.33 -17.07
N PHE A 6 -7.42 64.45 -17.67
CA PHE A 6 -7.19 64.52 -19.12
C PHE A 6 -5.94 63.72 -19.53
N ARG A 7 -4.86 63.82 -18.75
CA ARG A 7 -3.63 63.06 -19.02
C ARG A 7 -3.84 61.54 -18.91
N ASN A 8 -4.61 61.10 -17.92
CA ASN A 8 -4.95 59.67 -17.78
C ASN A 8 -5.90 59.17 -18.88
N ALA A 9 -6.77 60.01 -19.41
CA ALA A 9 -7.64 59.65 -20.53
C ALA A 9 -6.84 59.54 -21.85
N VAL A 10 -5.86 60.42 -22.08
CA VAL A 10 -5.00 60.35 -23.28
C VAL A 10 -4.10 59.11 -23.25
N VAL A 11 -3.50 58.80 -22.09
CA VAL A 11 -2.69 57.57 -21.93
C VAL A 11 -3.53 56.30 -22.07
N SER A 12 -4.81 56.30 -21.67
CA SER A 12 -5.68 55.14 -21.87
C SER A 12 -6.09 54.93 -23.34
N VAL A 13 -6.18 56.02 -24.12
CA VAL A 13 -6.46 55.94 -25.56
C VAL A 13 -5.23 55.47 -26.34
N GLU A 14 -4.04 55.99 -26.02
CA GLU A 14 -2.79 55.54 -26.66
C GLU A 14 -2.49 54.06 -26.36
N THR A 15 -2.70 53.62 -25.12
CA THR A 15 -2.54 52.20 -24.76
C THR A 15 -3.60 51.30 -25.40
N ALA A 16 -4.84 51.77 -25.56
CA ALA A 16 -5.86 51.04 -26.30
C ALA A 16 -5.53 50.90 -27.80
N TRP A 17 -4.92 51.92 -28.40
CA TRP A 17 -4.47 51.90 -29.80
C TRP A 17 -3.29 50.94 -30.02
N ILE A 18 -2.31 50.93 -29.12
CA ILE A 18 -1.17 50.00 -29.18
C ILE A 18 -1.67 48.54 -29.03
N CYS A 19 -2.60 48.29 -28.12
CA CYS A 19 -3.21 46.96 -27.97
C CYS A 19 -4.01 46.54 -29.21
N ALA A 20 -4.72 47.45 -29.86
CA ALA A 20 -5.46 47.16 -31.10
C ALA A 20 -4.49 46.84 -32.26
N ALA A 21 -3.43 47.62 -32.43
CA ALA A 21 -2.40 47.39 -33.43
C ALA A 21 -1.69 46.04 -33.23
N GLN A 22 -1.45 45.65 -31.98
CA GLN A 22 -0.81 44.37 -31.66
C GLN A 22 -1.72 43.17 -31.96
N VAL A 23 -3.03 43.32 -31.80
CA VAL A 23 -4.03 42.30 -32.19
C VAL A 23 -4.14 42.17 -33.71
N ASP A 24 -4.05 43.27 -34.45
CA ASP A 24 -4.07 43.23 -35.91
C ASP A 24 -2.80 42.59 -36.48
N VAL A 25 -1.62 42.86 -35.90
CA VAL A 25 -0.35 42.18 -36.26
C VAL A 25 -0.43 40.68 -35.99
N GLN A 26 -0.97 40.26 -34.84
CA GLN A 26 -1.17 38.84 -34.54
C GLN A 26 -2.14 38.17 -35.52
N ARG A 27 -3.19 38.89 -35.95
CA ARG A 27 -4.14 38.37 -36.94
C ARG A 27 -3.50 38.23 -38.32
N GLU A 28 -2.65 39.17 -38.74
CA GLU A 28 -1.88 39.06 -39.98
C GLU A 28 -0.87 37.89 -39.93
N GLU A 29 -0.21 37.65 -38.80
CA GLU A 29 0.68 36.51 -38.61
C GLU A 29 -0.07 35.17 -38.67
N GLU A 30 -1.23 35.07 -38.01
CA GLU A 30 -2.11 33.89 -38.10
C GLU A 30 -2.60 33.64 -39.54
N GLU A 31 -2.91 34.69 -40.30
CA GLU A 31 -3.31 34.56 -41.71
C GLU A 31 -2.13 34.11 -42.60
N ARG A 32 -0.90 34.60 -42.33
CA ARG A 32 0.32 34.15 -43.02
C ARG A 32 0.66 32.69 -42.71
N GLU A 33 0.49 32.26 -41.47
CA GLU A 33 0.68 30.87 -41.08
C GLU A 33 -0.39 29.96 -41.73
N LEU A 34 -1.65 30.37 -41.74
CA LEU A 34 -2.73 29.63 -42.41
C LEU A 34 -2.51 29.50 -43.92
N LEU A 35 -2.01 30.56 -44.58
CA LEU A 35 -1.64 30.52 -45.99
C LEU A 35 -0.45 29.56 -46.23
N SER A 36 0.56 29.60 -45.36
CA SER A 36 1.72 28.71 -45.43
C SER A 36 1.32 27.23 -45.21
N GLU A 37 0.41 26.96 -44.29
CA GLU A 37 -0.17 25.63 -44.10
C GLU A 37 -1.00 25.16 -45.30
N ARG A 38 -1.78 26.04 -45.93
CA ARG A 38 -2.54 25.69 -47.15
C ARG A 38 -1.60 25.35 -48.30
N LEU A 39 -0.52 26.10 -48.47
CA LEU A 39 0.50 25.82 -49.50
C LEU A 39 1.22 24.48 -49.23
N ARG A 40 1.55 24.17 -47.97
CA ARG A 40 2.12 22.86 -47.59
C ARG A 40 1.12 21.71 -47.82
N LYS A 41 -0.16 21.91 -47.52
CA LYS A 41 -1.22 20.92 -47.76
C LYS A 41 -1.47 20.70 -49.25
N GLN A 42 -1.40 21.76 -50.08
CA GLN A 42 -1.52 21.65 -51.54
C GLN A 42 -0.30 20.99 -52.19
N SER A 43 0.93 21.28 -51.72
CA SER A 43 2.15 20.68 -52.28
C SER A 43 2.29 19.19 -51.96
N VAL A 44 1.83 18.76 -50.79
CA VAL A 44 1.80 17.33 -50.41
C VAL A 44 0.70 16.60 -51.18
N LYS A 45 -0.46 17.23 -51.40
CA LYS A 45 -1.57 16.61 -52.15
C LYS A 45 -1.24 16.45 -53.64
N ALA A 46 -0.50 17.39 -54.25
CA ALA A 46 -0.08 17.31 -55.65
C ALA A 46 1.03 16.27 -55.94
N LYS A 47 1.76 15.79 -54.92
CA LYS A 47 2.84 14.81 -55.10
C LYS A 47 2.40 13.34 -54.96
N TYR A 48 1.23 13.06 -54.38
CA TYR A 48 0.83 11.70 -54.02
C TYR A 48 -0.56 11.27 -54.49
N GLU A 49 -1.35 12.16 -55.12
CA GLU A 49 -2.63 11.79 -55.72
C GLU A 49 -2.46 11.71 -57.25
N LEU A 50 -2.38 10.49 -57.79
CA LEU A 50 -2.59 10.25 -59.22
C LEU A 50 -4.00 10.78 -59.59
N PRO A 51 -4.14 11.64 -60.61
CA PRO A 51 -5.41 12.27 -60.93
C PRO A 51 -6.44 11.21 -61.32
N SER A 52 -7.43 11.02 -60.44
CA SER A 52 -8.59 10.18 -60.69
C SER A 52 -9.31 10.69 -61.95
N ALA A 53 -9.81 9.79 -62.80
CA ALA A 53 -10.44 10.11 -64.08
C ALA A 53 -11.55 11.18 -64.00
N ALA A 54 -12.20 11.32 -62.83
CA ALA A 54 -13.17 12.37 -62.55
C ALA A 54 -12.56 13.79 -62.57
N THR A 55 -11.33 13.96 -62.10
CA THR A 55 -10.64 15.26 -62.10
C THR A 55 -10.16 15.70 -63.49
N ARG A 56 -9.90 14.75 -64.41
CA ARG A 56 -9.65 15.05 -65.82
C ARG A 56 -10.90 15.54 -66.54
N LEU A 57 -12.05 14.93 -66.26
CA LEU A 57 -13.34 15.33 -66.84
C LEU A 57 -13.76 16.73 -66.37
N ASP A 58 -13.56 17.07 -65.09
CA ASP A 58 -13.84 18.41 -64.57
C ASP A 58 -12.89 19.47 -65.14
N GLN A 59 -11.61 19.12 -65.38
CA GLN A 59 -10.65 20.00 -66.04
C GLN A 59 -11.00 20.21 -67.53
N GLU A 60 -11.36 19.16 -68.27
CA GLU A 60 -11.83 19.27 -69.65
C GLU A 60 -13.13 20.10 -69.75
N LEU A 61 -14.05 19.97 -68.79
CA LEU A 61 -15.30 20.74 -68.77
C LEU A 61 -15.05 22.22 -68.43
N GLN A 62 -14.08 22.53 -67.56
CA GLN A 62 -13.63 23.91 -67.32
C GLN A 62 -12.90 24.50 -68.54
N GLU A 63 -12.07 23.71 -69.23
CA GLU A 63 -11.40 24.13 -70.45
C GLU A 63 -12.40 24.37 -71.59
N GLN A 64 -13.43 23.53 -71.73
CA GLN A 64 -14.54 23.75 -72.66
C GLN A 64 -15.34 25.02 -72.32
N GLN A 65 -15.61 25.29 -71.05
CA GLN A 65 -16.27 26.54 -70.62
C GLN A 65 -15.42 27.78 -70.90
N LEU A 66 -14.09 27.68 -70.73
CA LEU A 66 -13.15 28.75 -71.07
C LEU A 66 -13.01 28.95 -72.59
N GLN A 67 -13.04 27.87 -73.38
CA GLN A 67 -13.10 27.94 -74.84
C GLN A 67 -14.43 28.55 -75.33
N TRP A 68 -15.56 28.22 -74.70
CA TRP A 68 -16.85 28.86 -74.99
C TRP A 68 -16.86 30.35 -74.65
N LYS A 69 -16.27 30.76 -73.53
CA LYS A 69 -16.11 32.19 -73.18
C LYS A 69 -15.14 32.91 -74.13
N LYS A 70 -14.08 32.25 -74.63
CA LYS A 70 -13.19 32.79 -75.68
C LYS A 70 -13.88 32.86 -77.06
N LYS A 71 -14.76 31.90 -77.42
CA LYS A 71 -15.60 31.95 -78.64
C LYS A 71 -16.66 33.05 -78.58
N MET A 72 -17.32 33.25 -77.43
CA MET A 72 -18.28 34.35 -77.21
C MET A 72 -17.61 35.73 -77.26
N ARG A 73 -16.39 35.86 -76.70
CA ARG A 73 -15.62 37.12 -76.77
C ARG A 73 -15.00 37.42 -78.15
N ARG A 74 -14.98 36.47 -79.09
CA ARG A 74 -14.57 36.68 -80.49
C ARG A 74 -15.73 36.97 -81.46
N ARG A 75 -16.98 37.03 -80.99
CA ARG A 75 -18.18 37.37 -81.80
C ARG A 75 -18.80 38.73 -81.48
N GLN A 76 -18.16 39.54 -80.65
CA GLN A 76 -18.58 40.91 -80.38
C GLN A 76 -17.35 41.82 -80.32
N LEU A 77 -16.84 42.19 -81.50
CA LEU A 77 -16.15 43.46 -81.69
C LEU A 77 -16.70 44.12 -82.97
N PRO A 78 -16.92 45.44 -82.96
CA PRO A 78 -17.79 46.16 -83.88
C PRO A 78 -17.11 46.44 -85.21
N THR A 79 -17.85 46.29 -86.30
CA THR A 79 -17.50 46.77 -87.64
C THR A 79 -18.68 47.61 -88.13
N ASP A 80 -18.34 48.78 -88.67
CA ASP A 80 -19.18 49.72 -89.45
C ASP A 80 -20.09 50.62 -88.58
N ASP A 81 -19.87 51.93 -88.42
CA ASP A 81 -19.38 52.99 -89.32
C ASP A 81 -20.13 53.06 -90.66
N ARG A 82 -20.86 54.17 -90.82
CA ARG A 82 -21.58 54.69 -92.00
C ARG A 82 -23.03 54.23 -92.20
N GLU A 83 -23.84 55.23 -92.53
CA GLU A 83 -25.24 55.16 -92.99
C GLU A 83 -26.30 55.06 -91.89
N LEU A 84 -26.73 56.22 -91.37
CA LEU A 84 -28.14 56.61 -91.12
C LEU A 84 -28.25 58.00 -90.43
N ALA A 85 -27.36 58.92 -90.80
CA ALA A 85 -27.55 60.34 -90.67
C ALA A 85 -27.25 60.95 -92.06
N ALA A 86 -28.23 61.67 -92.63
CA ALA A 86 -28.25 62.30 -93.97
C ALA A 86 -28.75 61.43 -95.15
N LYS A 87 -30.07 61.48 -95.37
CA LYS A 87 -30.86 61.47 -96.63
C LYS A 87 -32.33 61.44 -96.16
N SER A 88 -33.28 62.30 -96.50
CA SER A 88 -33.48 63.38 -97.47
C SER A 88 -34.89 63.93 -97.11
N ALA A 89 -35.11 65.19 -96.75
CA ALA A 89 -35.21 66.36 -97.63
C ALA A 89 -36.16 66.15 -98.83
N GLU A 90 -37.11 67.09 -98.98
CA GLU A 90 -38.14 67.26 -100.05
C GLU A 90 -39.43 66.44 -99.82
N VAL A 91 -40.58 67.03 -99.45
CA VAL A 91 -41.44 67.94 -100.23
C VAL A 91 -42.09 68.98 -99.29
N SER A 92 -41.58 70.21 -99.27
CA SER A 92 -42.19 71.45 -99.83
C SER A 92 -43.65 71.71 -99.40
N SER A 93 -43.92 72.75 -98.60
CA SER A 93 -44.11 74.15 -99.05
C SER A 93 -45.60 74.51 -99.23
N SER A 94 -46.11 75.46 -98.44
CA SER A 94 -46.66 76.73 -98.95
C SER A 94 -47.59 77.41 -97.93
N ASN A 95 -46.98 78.11 -96.96
CA ASN A 95 -47.58 79.31 -96.41
C ASN A 95 -47.07 80.50 -97.24
N ASN A 96 -47.98 81.22 -97.91
CA ASN A 96 -48.05 82.68 -98.06
C ASN A 96 -48.50 83.16 -99.46
N ARG A 97 -49.64 83.87 -99.43
CA ARG A 97 -49.96 85.16 -100.09
C ARG A 97 -49.64 85.32 -101.59
N LYS A 98 -50.64 85.82 -102.34
CA LYS A 98 -50.52 86.94 -103.32
C LYS A 98 -51.94 87.31 -103.77
N LYS A 99 -52.41 88.55 -103.54
CA LYS A 99 -52.17 89.74 -104.38
C LYS A 99 -52.59 89.48 -105.83
N GLY A 100 -53.66 90.16 -106.24
CA GLY A 100 -54.30 90.04 -107.54
C GLY A 100 -53.35 90.33 -108.70
N SER A 101 -53.59 89.62 -109.80
CA SER A 101 -52.92 89.77 -111.08
C SER A 101 -53.08 91.20 -111.63
N ILE A 102 -52.00 91.73 -112.19
CA ILE A 102 -51.91 93.04 -112.84
C ILE A 102 -53.01 93.22 -113.92
N TYR A 103 -53.41 92.14 -114.59
CA TYR A 103 -54.50 92.15 -115.58
C TYR A 103 -55.90 92.41 -114.97
N ALA A 104 -56.13 92.08 -113.70
CA ALA A 104 -57.41 92.31 -113.04
C ALA A 104 -57.59 93.78 -112.62
N MET A 105 -56.48 94.49 -112.33
CA MET A 105 -56.52 95.93 -112.06
C MET A 105 -56.62 96.76 -113.35
N GLU A 106 -55.97 96.35 -114.44
CA GLU A 106 -56.09 97.05 -115.73
C GLU A 106 -57.50 96.92 -116.34
N ASN A 107 -58.16 95.76 -116.18
CA ASN A 107 -59.54 95.57 -116.64
C ASN A 107 -60.56 96.42 -115.85
N MET A 108 -60.33 96.71 -114.57
CA MET A 108 -61.16 97.67 -113.82
C MET A 108 -60.91 99.12 -114.27
N ARG A 109 -59.67 99.46 -114.64
CA ARG A 109 -59.31 100.78 -115.18
C ARG A 109 -59.95 101.02 -116.54
N LEU A 110 -59.93 100.04 -117.45
CA LEU A 110 -60.59 100.09 -118.76
C LEU A 110 -62.11 100.18 -118.63
N ALA A 111 -62.71 99.51 -117.64
CA ALA A 111 -64.15 99.59 -117.37
C ALA A 111 -64.61 100.94 -116.80
N MET A 112 -63.73 101.67 -116.11
CA MET A 112 -63.99 103.05 -115.67
C MET A 112 -63.77 104.09 -116.80
N LEU A 113 -62.82 103.85 -117.71
CA LEU A 113 -62.57 104.71 -118.89
C LEU A 113 -63.70 104.65 -119.95
N MET A 114 -64.46 103.56 -120.01
CA MET A 114 -65.54 103.36 -121.00
C MET A 114 -66.90 103.94 -120.58
N LYS A 115 -67.02 104.64 -119.45
CA LYS A 115 -68.30 105.14 -118.92
C LYS A 115 -68.40 106.65 -118.70
N ASP A 116 -67.43 107.43 -119.16
CA ASP A 116 -67.58 108.88 -119.32
C ASP A 116 -67.86 109.22 -120.79
N THR A 117 -69.13 109.49 -121.11
CA THR A 117 -69.50 110.23 -122.32
C THR A 117 -70.61 111.21 -122.00
N THR A 118 -70.20 112.40 -121.56
CA THR A 118 -70.81 113.66 -121.99
C THR A 118 -70.57 113.83 -123.49
N LEU A 119 -71.57 114.35 -124.23
CA LEU A 119 -71.62 114.72 -125.67
C LEU A 119 -72.41 113.78 -126.58
N ARG A 120 -73.68 114.14 -126.82
CA ARG A 120 -74.24 114.34 -128.17
C ARG A 120 -75.60 115.05 -128.09
N GLN A 121 -75.55 116.38 -128.06
CA GLN A 121 -76.57 117.20 -128.70
C GLN A 121 -76.27 117.25 -130.20
N ARG A 122 -77.30 117.16 -131.06
CA ARG A 122 -77.55 118.16 -132.12
C ARG A 122 -78.84 117.87 -132.89
N MET A 123 -79.70 118.89 -132.82
CA MET A 123 -80.84 119.29 -133.64
C MET A 123 -81.01 118.65 -135.02
N LYS A 124 -82.29 118.48 -135.45
CA LYS A 124 -82.74 118.85 -136.80
C LYS A 124 -84.27 119.12 -136.88
N LYS A 125 -84.54 120.41 -137.12
CA LYS A 125 -85.67 121.18 -137.69
C LYS A 125 -87.04 120.52 -137.97
N ARG A 126 -88.08 121.25 -137.54
CA ARG A 126 -89.52 121.10 -137.88
C ARG A 126 -89.83 121.63 -139.29
N LYS A 127 -90.77 120.98 -139.98
CA LYS A 127 -91.55 121.57 -141.08
C LYS A 127 -93.02 121.59 -140.69
N ILE A 128 -93.65 122.74 -140.98
CA ILE A 128 -94.99 123.17 -140.59
C ILE A 128 -96.05 122.31 -141.29
N ARG A 129 -97.07 121.89 -140.54
CA ARG A 129 -98.31 121.29 -141.04
C ARG A 129 -99.51 121.97 -140.34
N PRO A 130 -100.67 122.07 -141.01
CA PRO A 130 -101.79 122.91 -140.57
C PRO A 130 -102.52 122.42 -139.31
N ARG A 131 -103.14 123.38 -138.61
CA ARG A 131 -103.53 123.38 -137.18
C ARG A 131 -104.67 122.42 -136.76
N ILE A 132 -105.33 121.71 -137.68
CA ILE A 132 -106.52 120.88 -137.36
C ILE A 132 -106.15 119.46 -136.87
N VAL A 133 -104.97 118.95 -137.23
CA VAL A 133 -104.54 117.58 -136.88
C VAL A 133 -103.91 117.49 -135.47
N GLN A 134 -103.65 118.64 -134.82
CA GLN A 134 -102.85 118.70 -133.59
C GLN A 134 -103.65 118.47 -132.30
N ASP A 135 -104.97 118.68 -132.34
CA ASP A 135 -105.84 118.48 -131.17
C ASP A 135 -106.30 117.01 -131.01
N MET A 136 -106.36 116.24 -132.10
CA MET A 136 -106.66 114.79 -132.04
C MET A 136 -105.50 113.96 -131.47
N LEU A 137 -104.26 114.28 -131.85
CA LEU A 137 -103.07 113.52 -131.42
C LEU A 137 -102.68 113.80 -129.96
N THR A 138 -103.10 114.92 -129.38
CA THR A 138 -102.80 115.26 -127.99
C THR A 138 -103.69 114.50 -126.98
N LEU A 139 -104.89 114.10 -127.38
CA LEU A 139 -105.78 113.26 -126.56
C LEU A 139 -105.30 111.81 -126.46
N GLU A 140 -104.90 111.19 -127.57
CA GLU A 140 -104.35 109.83 -127.55
C GLU A 140 -103.06 109.73 -126.70
N TYR A 141 -102.22 110.77 -126.74
CA TYR A 141 -100.98 110.78 -125.97
C TYR A 141 -101.22 110.78 -124.45
N ARG A 142 -102.29 111.46 -123.98
CA ARG A 142 -102.64 111.51 -122.56
C ARG A 142 -103.17 110.17 -122.03
N TYR A 143 -104.00 109.47 -122.82
CA TYR A 143 -104.48 108.14 -122.43
C TYR A 143 -103.34 107.11 -122.39
N ALA A 144 -102.42 107.14 -123.36
CA ALA A 144 -101.26 106.25 -123.38
C ALA A 144 -100.30 106.49 -122.19
N GLU A 145 -100.14 107.74 -121.75
CA GLU A 145 -99.25 108.08 -120.64
C GLU A 145 -99.82 107.69 -119.27
N ALA A 146 -101.14 107.82 -119.08
CA ALA A 146 -101.82 107.35 -117.87
C ALA A 146 -101.70 105.83 -117.70
N ALA A 147 -101.92 105.06 -118.78
CA ALA A 147 -101.75 103.61 -118.77
C ALA A 147 -100.31 103.19 -118.43
N ARG A 148 -99.31 103.89 -118.96
CA ARG A 148 -97.89 103.60 -118.71
C ARG A 148 -97.50 103.85 -117.24
N LYS A 149 -98.04 104.89 -116.61
CA LYS A 149 -97.82 105.19 -115.18
C LYS A 149 -98.44 104.10 -114.29
N LEU A 150 -99.66 103.66 -114.60
CA LEU A 150 -100.34 102.59 -113.86
C LEU A 150 -99.57 101.25 -113.98
N GLN A 151 -99.14 100.88 -115.19
CA GLN A 151 -98.35 99.66 -115.42
C GLN A 151 -96.99 99.70 -114.70
N LYS A 152 -96.32 100.86 -114.66
CA LYS A 152 -95.05 101.02 -113.94
C LYS A 152 -95.24 100.85 -112.44
N TRP A 153 -96.30 101.44 -111.87
CA TRP A 153 -96.61 101.30 -110.45
C TRP A 153 -96.94 99.85 -110.08
N TRP A 154 -97.78 99.18 -110.87
CA TRP A 154 -98.18 97.78 -110.62
C TRP A 154 -96.99 96.81 -110.67
N ARG A 155 -96.11 96.94 -111.68
CA ARG A 155 -94.87 96.15 -111.76
C ARG A 155 -93.95 96.39 -110.55
N GLY A 156 -93.87 97.64 -110.08
CA GLY A 156 -93.12 97.99 -108.87
C GLY A 156 -93.69 97.35 -107.60
N HIS A 157 -95.02 97.29 -107.47
CA HIS A 157 -95.68 96.64 -106.33
C HIS A 157 -95.40 95.14 -106.28
N LEU A 158 -95.61 94.42 -107.38
CA LEU A 158 -95.37 92.98 -107.48
C LEU A 158 -93.90 92.62 -107.17
N HIS A 159 -92.96 93.42 -107.67
CA HIS A 159 -91.54 93.16 -107.43
C HIS A 159 -91.17 93.28 -105.95
N ARG A 160 -91.71 94.28 -105.24
CA ARG A 160 -91.49 94.45 -103.79
C ARG A 160 -92.13 93.34 -102.97
N GLN A 161 -93.32 92.86 -103.36
CA GLN A 161 -94.02 91.78 -102.66
C GLN A 161 -93.25 90.45 -102.77
N PHE A 162 -92.76 90.13 -103.98
CA PHE A 162 -91.94 88.93 -104.21
C PHE A 162 -90.68 88.91 -103.32
N TRP A 163 -89.91 90.00 -103.31
CA TRP A 163 -88.67 90.06 -102.53
C TRP A 163 -88.92 89.99 -101.02
N ARG A 164 -89.97 90.61 -100.49
CA ARG A 164 -90.34 90.47 -99.07
C ARG A 164 -90.58 89.01 -98.67
N ILE A 165 -91.33 88.28 -99.48
CA ILE A 165 -91.66 86.87 -99.21
C ILE A 165 -90.40 86.00 -99.33
N TYR A 166 -89.58 86.22 -100.37
CA TYR A 166 -88.35 85.46 -100.60
C TYR A 166 -87.33 85.63 -99.46
N PHE A 167 -87.02 86.86 -99.04
CA PHE A 167 -86.07 87.12 -97.96
C PHE A 167 -86.52 86.52 -96.61
N LYS A 168 -87.83 86.52 -96.32
CA LYS A 168 -88.37 85.91 -95.11
C LYS A 168 -88.12 84.39 -95.08
N LYS A 169 -88.28 83.70 -96.21
CA LYS A 169 -88.00 82.25 -96.34
C LYS A 169 -86.50 81.95 -96.20
N VAL A 170 -85.63 82.72 -96.85
CA VAL A 170 -84.17 82.51 -96.77
C VAL A 170 -83.64 82.73 -95.34
N LYS A 171 -84.11 83.77 -94.64
CA LYS A 171 -83.69 84.05 -93.26
C LYS A 171 -84.05 82.91 -92.30
N ALA A 172 -85.24 82.31 -92.46
CA ALA A 172 -85.65 81.15 -91.68
C ALA A 172 -84.75 79.92 -91.93
N ALA A 173 -84.43 79.62 -93.19
CA ALA A 173 -83.56 78.50 -93.54
C ALA A 173 -82.14 78.65 -92.94
N VAL A 174 -81.54 79.83 -93.04
CA VAL A 174 -80.22 80.10 -92.46
C VAL A 174 -80.23 79.96 -90.93
N PHE A 175 -81.30 80.39 -90.27
CA PHE A 175 -81.43 80.26 -88.81
C PHE A 175 -81.48 78.79 -88.37
N ILE A 176 -82.27 77.95 -89.06
CA ILE A 176 -82.35 76.51 -88.79
C ILE A 176 -80.98 75.84 -89.01
N GLN A 177 -80.29 76.16 -90.12
CA GLN A 177 -78.96 75.62 -90.41
C GLN A 177 -77.92 75.97 -89.35
N LYS A 178 -77.95 77.20 -88.81
CA LYS A 178 -77.05 77.64 -87.74
C LYS A 178 -77.26 76.82 -86.46
N PHE A 179 -78.52 76.56 -86.09
CA PHE A 179 -78.87 75.80 -84.90
C PHE A 179 -78.43 74.32 -85.01
N ALA A 180 -78.70 73.69 -86.16
CA ALA A 180 -78.33 72.31 -86.42
C ALA A 180 -76.80 72.10 -86.34
N ARG A 181 -76.01 72.98 -86.98
CA ARG A 181 -74.55 72.92 -86.92
C ARG A 181 -74.02 73.05 -85.49
N GLY A 182 -74.60 73.97 -84.70
CA GLY A 182 -74.21 74.17 -83.31
C GLY A 182 -74.58 73.01 -82.38
N TYR A 183 -75.67 72.29 -82.66
CA TYR A 183 -76.06 71.10 -81.89
C TYR A 183 -75.14 69.91 -82.19
N LEU A 184 -74.87 69.63 -83.46
CA LEU A 184 -74.05 68.48 -83.89
C LEU A 184 -72.61 68.54 -83.34
N ILE A 185 -71.98 69.72 -83.39
CA ILE A 185 -70.61 69.88 -82.88
C ILE A 185 -70.55 69.66 -81.36
N ARG A 186 -71.53 70.17 -80.60
CA ARG A 186 -71.57 70.00 -79.14
C ARG A 186 -71.79 68.55 -78.73
N GLN A 187 -72.62 67.81 -79.47
CA GLN A 187 -72.85 66.39 -79.21
C GLN A 187 -71.60 65.57 -79.50
N TRP A 188 -70.89 65.86 -80.60
CA TRP A 188 -69.65 65.18 -80.94
C TRP A 188 -68.55 65.41 -79.90
N VAL A 189 -68.36 66.64 -79.42
CA VAL A 189 -67.35 66.97 -78.39
C VAL A 189 -67.65 66.27 -77.06
N ARG A 190 -68.92 66.16 -76.64
CA ARG A 190 -69.28 65.39 -75.43
C ARG A 190 -68.88 63.92 -75.53
N ILE A 191 -69.23 63.27 -76.65
CA ILE A 191 -68.91 61.86 -76.88
C ILE A 191 -67.38 61.66 -76.90
N TRP A 192 -66.67 62.56 -77.58
CA TRP A 192 -65.21 62.52 -77.66
C TRP A 192 -64.56 62.65 -76.27
N HIS A 193 -64.96 63.65 -75.47
CA HIS A 193 -64.42 63.86 -74.12
C HIS A 193 -64.71 62.69 -73.18
N ALA A 194 -65.93 62.14 -73.21
CA ALA A 194 -66.29 60.96 -72.42
C ALA A 194 -65.47 59.72 -72.80
N ASN A 195 -65.20 59.51 -74.10
CA ASN A 195 -64.35 58.41 -74.55
C ASN A 195 -62.89 58.61 -74.12
N GLN A 196 -62.38 59.84 -74.13
CA GLN A 196 -61.02 60.15 -73.70
C GLN A 196 -60.83 59.88 -72.20
N THR A 197 -61.76 60.33 -71.35
CA THR A 197 -61.67 60.10 -69.90
C THR A 197 -61.73 58.61 -69.55
N ILE A 198 -62.65 57.84 -70.16
CA ILE A 198 -62.74 56.39 -69.94
C ILE A 198 -61.44 55.68 -70.32
N ARG A 199 -60.82 56.04 -71.45
CA ARG A 199 -59.56 55.44 -71.90
C ARG A 199 -58.42 55.75 -70.92
N VAL A 200 -58.29 56.99 -70.47
CA VAL A 200 -57.26 57.39 -69.50
C VAL A 200 -57.45 56.66 -68.17
N SER A 201 -58.67 56.59 -67.64
CA SER A 201 -58.94 55.89 -66.38
C SER A 201 -58.64 54.39 -66.47
N ARG A 202 -59.00 53.73 -67.59
CA ARG A 202 -58.65 52.32 -67.82
C ARG A 202 -57.15 52.10 -67.90
N LEU A 203 -56.43 52.98 -68.61
CA LEU A 203 -54.98 52.89 -68.72
C LEU A 203 -54.28 53.09 -67.37
N GLN A 204 -54.74 54.05 -66.57
CA GLN A 204 -54.23 54.27 -65.21
C GLN A 204 -54.48 53.07 -64.28
N ALA A 205 -55.66 52.45 -64.35
CA ALA A 205 -55.98 51.26 -63.56
C ALA A 205 -55.09 50.07 -63.96
N LEU A 206 -54.90 49.84 -65.27
CA LEU A 206 -54.01 48.80 -65.78
C LEU A 206 -52.56 49.04 -65.35
N PHE A 207 -52.07 50.27 -65.45
CA PHE A 207 -50.71 50.61 -65.05
C PHE A 207 -50.49 50.41 -63.53
N ARG A 208 -51.41 50.86 -62.68
CA ARG A 208 -51.34 50.63 -61.22
C ARG A 208 -51.34 49.14 -60.89
N GLY A 209 -52.22 48.36 -61.54
CA GLY A 209 -52.27 46.90 -61.37
C GLY A 209 -51.03 46.17 -61.89
N TYR A 210 -50.42 46.64 -62.99
CA TYR A 210 -49.16 46.12 -63.51
C TYR A 210 -48.00 46.43 -62.56
N TYR A 211 -47.87 47.67 -62.11
CA TYR A 211 -46.79 48.14 -61.25
C TYR A 211 -46.73 47.37 -59.92
N ILE A 212 -47.88 47.14 -59.28
CA ILE A 212 -47.96 46.36 -58.04
C ILE A 212 -47.58 44.89 -58.28
N ARG A 213 -48.14 44.26 -59.33
CA ARG A 213 -47.94 42.83 -59.61
C ARG A 213 -46.54 42.48 -60.09
N TYR A 214 -45.93 43.32 -60.92
CA TYR A 214 -44.65 42.99 -61.54
C TYR A 214 -43.44 43.63 -60.86
N ARG A 215 -43.60 44.77 -60.19
CA ARG A 215 -42.46 45.45 -59.55
C ARG A 215 -42.44 45.26 -58.03
N ILE A 216 -43.56 45.49 -57.36
CA ILE A 216 -43.62 45.48 -55.89
C ILE A 216 -43.72 44.06 -55.33
N LEU A 217 -44.65 43.23 -55.82
CA LEU A 217 -44.86 41.88 -55.28
C LEU A 217 -43.63 40.96 -55.44
N PRO A 218 -42.92 40.93 -56.59
CA PRO A 218 -41.73 40.10 -56.74
C PRO A 218 -40.55 40.60 -55.89
N THR A 219 -40.38 41.91 -55.75
CA THR A 219 -39.32 42.47 -54.88
C THR A 219 -39.60 42.19 -53.42
N TRP A 220 -40.85 42.27 -52.98
CA TRP A 220 -41.24 41.94 -51.61
C TRP A 220 -41.08 40.44 -51.32
N LYS A 221 -41.53 39.55 -52.23
CA LYS A 221 -41.28 38.10 -52.11
C LYS A 221 -39.78 37.80 -52.08
N ARG A 222 -38.98 38.42 -52.95
CA ARG A 222 -37.51 38.25 -52.96
C ARG A 222 -36.90 38.70 -51.63
N TRP A 223 -37.36 39.82 -51.07
CA TRP A 223 -36.92 40.29 -49.76
C TRP A 223 -37.29 39.29 -48.65
N GLN A 224 -38.50 38.74 -48.64
CA GLN A 224 -38.91 37.70 -47.69
C GLN A 224 -38.05 36.44 -47.81
N TYR A 225 -37.82 35.94 -49.04
CA TYR A 225 -36.99 34.77 -49.27
C TYR A 225 -35.53 34.97 -48.84
N LEU A 226 -34.95 36.16 -49.10
CA LEU A 226 -33.60 36.48 -48.65
C LEU A 226 -33.50 36.53 -47.13
N ASN A 227 -34.47 37.16 -46.45
CA ASN A 227 -34.47 37.21 -44.99
C ASN A 227 -34.73 35.83 -44.37
N ALA A 228 -35.66 35.05 -44.91
CA ALA A 228 -35.90 33.68 -44.48
C ALA A 228 -34.65 32.81 -44.65
N SER A 229 -33.97 32.90 -45.81
CA SER A 229 -32.71 32.18 -46.06
C SER A 229 -31.61 32.63 -45.10
N LYS A 230 -31.51 33.93 -44.81
CA LYS A 230 -30.54 34.47 -43.85
C LYS A 230 -30.81 33.96 -42.44
N ILE A 231 -32.06 34.01 -41.98
CA ILE A 231 -32.48 33.46 -40.67
C ILE A 231 -32.18 31.96 -40.60
N GLN A 232 -32.56 31.19 -41.62
CA GLN A 232 -32.28 29.75 -41.68
C GLN A 232 -30.78 29.45 -41.67
N SER A 233 -29.96 30.23 -42.37
CA SER A 233 -28.50 30.08 -42.37
C SER A 233 -27.88 30.32 -40.98
N ILE A 234 -28.37 31.35 -40.27
CA ILE A 234 -27.92 31.68 -38.91
C ILE A 234 -28.33 30.56 -37.94
N ILE A 235 -29.56 30.06 -38.04
CA ILE A 235 -30.06 28.96 -37.20
C ILE A 235 -29.27 27.68 -37.46
N ARG A 236 -29.06 27.29 -38.73
CA ARG A 236 -28.26 26.11 -39.10
C ARG A 236 -26.83 26.23 -38.56
N MET A 237 -26.19 27.40 -38.76
CA MET A 237 -24.86 27.67 -38.21
C MET A 237 -24.84 27.56 -36.67
N TYR A 238 -25.83 28.13 -35.98
CA TYR A 238 -25.93 28.07 -34.52
C TYR A 238 -26.08 26.63 -34.03
N LEU A 239 -26.94 25.83 -34.68
CA LEU A 239 -27.12 24.41 -34.37
C LEU A 239 -25.83 23.62 -34.61
N SER A 240 -25.15 23.80 -35.74
CA SER A 240 -23.85 23.19 -36.02
C SER A 240 -22.79 23.58 -34.98
N LYS A 241 -22.73 24.85 -34.57
CA LYS A 241 -21.83 25.32 -33.50
C LYS A 241 -22.18 24.69 -32.15
N LYS A 242 -23.46 24.55 -31.81
CA LYS A 242 -23.93 23.89 -30.58
C LYS A 242 -23.53 22.41 -30.57
N ILE A 243 -23.72 21.70 -31.69
CA ILE A 243 -23.30 20.31 -31.86
C ILE A 243 -21.78 20.18 -31.73
N CYS A 244 -21.00 21.02 -32.41
CA CYS A 244 -19.53 21.02 -32.30
C CYS A 244 -19.05 21.28 -30.86
N ARG A 245 -19.66 22.24 -30.15
CA ARG A 245 -19.36 22.49 -28.73
C ARG A 245 -19.67 21.28 -27.85
N ARG A 246 -20.74 20.54 -28.13
CA ARG A 246 -21.06 19.29 -27.43
C ARG A 246 -19.99 18.24 -27.68
N TYR A 247 -19.60 18.00 -28.94
CA TYR A 247 -18.51 17.07 -29.26
C TYR A 247 -17.19 17.47 -28.60
N LYS A 248 -16.83 18.75 -28.56
CA LYS A 248 -15.63 19.22 -27.83
C LYS A 248 -15.69 18.88 -26.33
N ARG A 249 -16.86 18.99 -25.70
CA ARG A 249 -17.05 18.62 -24.28
C ARG A 249 -16.96 17.11 -24.10
N GLU A 250 -17.52 16.31 -25.01
CA GLU A 250 -17.42 14.85 -24.97
C GLU A 250 -15.97 14.39 -25.14
N ILE A 251 -15.22 14.97 -26.09
CA ILE A 251 -13.78 14.71 -26.25
C ILE A 251 -12.99 15.12 -25.00
N ALA A 252 -13.26 16.30 -24.43
CA ALA A 252 -12.61 16.75 -23.21
C ALA A 252 -12.90 15.80 -22.03
N MET A 253 -14.15 15.34 -21.89
CA MET A 253 -14.52 14.33 -20.90
C MET A 253 -13.74 13.03 -21.11
N MET A 254 -13.63 12.56 -22.36
CA MET A 254 -12.87 11.36 -22.71
C MET A 254 -11.37 11.51 -22.39
N HIS A 255 -10.79 12.68 -22.63
CA HIS A 255 -9.40 12.98 -22.25
C HIS A 255 -9.20 13.00 -20.73
N ILE A 256 -10.12 13.62 -19.98
CA ILE A 256 -10.06 13.60 -18.51
C ILE A 256 -10.19 12.17 -18.00
N GLN A 257 -11.09 11.37 -18.57
CA GLN A 257 -11.27 9.96 -18.21
C GLN A 257 -10.04 9.12 -18.56
N SER A 258 -9.39 9.33 -19.70
CA SER A 258 -8.17 8.61 -20.08
C SER A 258 -7.00 8.96 -19.15
N LEU A 259 -6.83 10.24 -18.82
CA LEU A 259 -5.84 10.70 -17.85
C LEU A 259 -6.08 10.11 -16.46
N TRP A 260 -7.33 10.09 -16.00
CA TRP A 260 -7.70 9.49 -14.72
C TRP A 260 -7.42 7.99 -14.69
N ARG A 261 -7.80 7.25 -15.75
CA ARG A 261 -7.48 5.82 -15.88
C ARG A 261 -5.97 5.58 -15.84
N GLY A 262 -5.18 6.43 -16.52
CA GLY A 262 -3.73 6.40 -16.47
C GLY A 262 -3.16 6.67 -15.06
N TYR A 263 -3.68 7.68 -14.36
CA TYR A 263 -3.32 7.97 -12.97
C TYR A 263 -3.63 6.79 -12.03
N CYS A 264 -4.83 6.22 -12.12
CA CYS A 264 -5.21 5.05 -11.31
C CYS A 264 -4.30 3.85 -11.59
N SER A 265 -3.92 3.62 -12.85
CA SER A 265 -2.98 2.56 -13.23
C SER A 265 -1.60 2.77 -12.61
N ARG A 266 -1.03 3.99 -12.72
CA ARG A 266 0.25 4.36 -12.08
C ARG A 266 0.20 4.17 -10.57
N LYS A 267 -0.82 4.70 -9.90
CA LYS A 267 -1.01 4.51 -8.45
C LYS A 267 -1.03 3.04 -8.03
N ARG A 268 -1.71 2.17 -8.80
CA ARG A 268 -1.73 0.71 -8.55
C ARG A 268 -0.34 0.10 -8.76
N SER A 269 0.36 0.51 -9.81
CA SER A 269 1.72 0.05 -10.10
C SER A 269 2.70 0.44 -8.99
N ASP A 270 2.65 1.70 -8.54
CA ASP A 270 3.50 2.22 -7.46
C ASP A 270 3.24 1.47 -6.15
N MET A 271 1.97 1.22 -5.82
CA MET A 271 1.61 0.42 -4.63
C MET A 271 2.13 -1.02 -4.73
N ARG A 272 2.04 -1.66 -5.91
CA ARG A 272 2.61 -3.00 -6.12
C ARG A 272 4.13 -2.99 -6.01
N TRP A 273 4.79 -1.98 -6.56
CA TRP A 273 6.23 -1.82 -6.48
C TRP A 273 6.69 -1.62 -5.02
N LEU A 274 6.03 -0.72 -4.27
CA LEU A 274 6.29 -0.51 -2.85
C LEU A 274 6.07 -1.79 -2.04
N ASN A 275 4.97 -2.51 -2.28
CA ASN A 275 4.70 -3.79 -1.63
C ASN A 275 5.81 -4.82 -1.94
N SER A 276 6.25 -4.93 -3.21
CA SER A 276 7.35 -5.82 -3.59
C SER A 276 8.66 -5.46 -2.88
N LYS A 277 8.98 -4.17 -2.75
CA LYS A 277 10.16 -3.71 -1.99
C LYS A 277 10.04 -4.02 -0.51
N ALA A 278 8.87 -3.78 0.09
CA ALA A 278 8.59 -4.10 1.49
C ALA A 278 8.71 -5.61 1.76
N THR A 279 8.13 -6.46 0.91
CA THR A 279 8.25 -7.92 1.02
C THR A 279 9.71 -8.37 0.90
N ASN A 280 10.48 -7.79 -0.01
CA ASN A 280 11.91 -8.09 -0.14
C ASN A 280 12.70 -7.71 1.13
N LEU A 281 12.44 -6.53 1.69
CA LEU A 281 13.06 -6.09 2.94
C LEU A 281 12.67 -7.03 4.10
N GLN A 282 11.38 -7.35 4.24
CA GLN A 282 10.89 -8.29 5.24
C GLN A 282 11.53 -9.67 5.10
N ARG A 283 11.69 -10.18 3.87
CA ARG A 283 12.38 -11.44 3.59
C ARG A 283 13.83 -11.40 4.06
N LEU A 284 14.56 -10.33 3.75
CA LEU A 284 15.96 -10.15 4.17
C LEU A 284 16.08 -10.08 5.70
N VAL A 285 15.21 -9.31 6.37
CA VAL A 285 15.20 -9.18 7.83
C VAL A 285 14.84 -10.51 8.51
N ARG A 286 13.83 -11.23 8.02
CA ARG A 286 13.48 -12.56 8.54
C ARG A 286 14.65 -13.53 8.38
N GLY A 287 15.33 -13.51 7.22
CA GLY A 287 16.51 -14.31 6.96
C GLY A 287 17.69 -13.97 7.87
N SER A 288 17.96 -12.67 8.10
CA SER A 288 19.05 -12.24 8.99
C SER A 288 18.77 -12.61 10.45
N LEU A 289 17.53 -12.45 10.93
CA LEU A 289 17.11 -12.87 12.26
C LEU A 289 17.23 -14.39 12.45
N ALA A 290 16.81 -15.18 11.47
CA ALA A 290 16.94 -16.65 11.51
C ALA A 290 18.42 -17.07 11.56
N ARG A 291 19.29 -16.48 10.73
CA ARG A 291 20.74 -16.70 10.77
C ARG A 291 21.35 -16.30 12.11
N ARG A 292 20.96 -15.14 12.67
CA ARG A 292 21.46 -14.71 13.98
C ARG A 292 21.03 -15.65 15.11
N LYS A 293 19.79 -16.14 15.09
CA LYS A 293 19.30 -17.13 16.08
C LYS A 293 20.04 -18.46 15.95
N THR A 294 20.23 -18.96 14.74
CA THR A 294 20.96 -20.22 14.48
C THR A 294 22.43 -20.10 14.84
N LEU A 295 23.10 -18.97 14.52
CA LEU A 295 24.46 -18.68 14.98
C LEU A 295 24.57 -18.64 16.51
N LYS A 296 23.64 -17.98 17.20
CA LYS A 296 23.60 -18.00 18.68
C LYS A 296 23.41 -19.41 19.23
N LYS A 297 22.53 -20.20 18.61
CA LYS A 297 22.26 -21.59 19.04
C LYS A 297 23.48 -22.48 18.81
N THR A 298 24.11 -22.40 17.64
CA THR A 298 25.33 -23.16 17.31
C THR A 298 26.46 -22.80 18.25
N ALA A 299 26.75 -21.51 18.45
CA ALA A 299 27.78 -21.08 19.41
C ALA A 299 27.53 -21.58 20.85
N ARG A 300 26.26 -21.62 21.30
CA ARG A 300 25.90 -22.21 22.61
C ARG A 300 26.15 -23.72 22.64
N LEU A 301 25.73 -24.43 21.60
CA LEU A 301 25.93 -25.88 21.49
C LEU A 301 27.41 -26.24 21.39
N GLU A 302 28.21 -25.46 20.65
CA GLU A 302 29.67 -25.60 20.57
C GLU A 302 30.31 -25.36 21.93
N LYS A 303 29.95 -24.29 22.65
CA LYS A 303 30.47 -24.02 24.00
C LYS A 303 30.13 -25.16 24.96
N ALA A 304 28.89 -25.66 24.94
CA ALA A 304 28.47 -26.82 25.73
C ALA A 304 29.24 -28.10 25.32
N ALA A 305 29.41 -28.36 24.02
CA ALA A 305 30.16 -29.50 23.53
C ALA A 305 31.63 -29.46 23.95
N ILE A 306 32.29 -28.29 23.85
CA ILE A 306 33.66 -28.07 24.30
C ILE A 306 33.76 -28.32 25.82
N GLN A 307 32.80 -27.84 26.61
CA GLN A 307 32.79 -28.06 28.06
C GLN A 307 32.63 -29.55 28.41
N ILE A 308 31.70 -30.25 27.74
CA ILE A 308 31.52 -31.70 27.90
C ILE A 308 32.81 -32.44 27.50
N GLN A 309 33.42 -32.09 26.37
CA GLN A 309 34.67 -32.69 25.91
C GLN A 309 35.82 -32.44 26.89
N ARG A 310 35.95 -31.22 27.43
CA ARG A 310 36.96 -30.87 28.44
C ARG A 310 36.77 -31.70 29.71
N MET A 311 35.53 -31.78 30.23
CA MET A 311 35.22 -32.60 31.40
C MET A 311 35.49 -34.08 31.15
N PHE A 312 35.13 -34.59 29.98
CA PHE A 312 35.34 -35.99 29.61
C PHE A 312 36.82 -36.33 29.46
N ARG A 313 37.61 -35.49 28.78
CA ARG A 313 39.07 -35.66 28.67
C ARG A 313 39.73 -35.61 30.05
N GLY A 314 39.33 -34.67 30.90
CA GLY A 314 39.80 -34.58 32.29
C GLY A 314 39.42 -35.80 33.13
N MET A 315 38.18 -36.28 33.01
CA MET A 315 37.73 -37.52 33.66
C MET A 315 38.55 -38.73 33.19
N LYS A 316 38.76 -38.89 31.88
CA LYS A 316 39.54 -39.99 31.31
C LYS A 316 40.98 -39.98 31.82
N THR A 317 41.60 -38.80 31.90
CA THR A 317 42.95 -38.62 32.43
C THR A 317 43.01 -38.97 33.91
N ARG A 318 42.06 -38.48 34.73
CA ARG A 318 41.97 -38.85 36.15
C ARG A 318 41.74 -40.34 36.38
N MET A 319 40.95 -40.99 35.52
CA MET A 319 40.80 -42.46 35.57
C MET A 319 42.13 -43.18 35.27
N GLY A 320 42.90 -42.69 34.29
CA GLY A 320 44.24 -43.20 33.99
C GLY A 320 45.22 -43.00 35.16
N ILE A 321 45.23 -41.80 35.76
CA ILE A 321 46.07 -41.52 36.94
C ILE A 321 45.67 -42.41 38.13
N ASN A 322 44.37 -42.56 38.41
CA ASN A 322 43.90 -43.39 39.53
C ASN A 322 44.24 -44.87 39.34
N THR A 323 44.27 -45.36 38.10
CA THR A 323 44.71 -46.74 37.82
C THR A 323 46.21 -46.89 38.03
N LEU A 324 47.02 -45.96 37.53
CA LEU A 324 48.47 -45.96 37.78
C LEU A 324 48.84 -45.82 39.26
N LEU A 325 48.18 -44.91 40.00
CA LEU A 325 48.40 -44.74 41.44
C LEU A 325 48.06 -46.01 42.21
N ARG A 326 46.95 -46.66 41.87
CA ARG A 326 46.56 -47.95 42.44
C ARG A 326 47.60 -49.02 42.15
N ASP A 327 48.01 -49.16 40.89
CA ASP A 327 48.94 -50.21 40.49
C ASP A 327 50.30 -49.99 41.18
N ARG A 328 50.76 -48.74 41.30
CA ARG A 328 51.95 -48.38 42.08
C ARG A 328 51.80 -48.73 43.56
N GLU A 329 50.67 -48.37 44.19
CA GLU A 329 50.44 -48.64 45.61
C GLU A 329 50.32 -50.14 45.89
N ASN A 330 49.66 -50.89 45.01
CA ASN A 330 49.57 -52.35 45.09
C ASN A 330 50.94 -53.00 44.91
N ASN A 331 51.75 -52.54 43.95
CA ASN A 331 53.11 -53.04 43.78
C ASN A 331 53.97 -52.76 45.02
N ASN A 332 53.92 -51.53 45.55
CA ASN A 332 54.63 -51.17 46.79
C ASN A 332 54.21 -52.07 47.97
N ARG A 333 52.92 -52.39 48.09
CA ARG A 333 52.41 -53.29 49.15
C ARG A 333 52.85 -54.73 48.94
N GLN A 334 52.86 -55.21 47.69
CA GLN A 334 53.42 -56.53 47.37
C GLN A 334 54.90 -56.60 47.71
N GLU A 335 55.69 -55.59 47.34
CA GLU A 335 57.10 -55.46 47.72
C GLU A 335 57.27 -55.46 49.24
N PHE A 336 56.43 -54.72 49.97
CA PHE A 336 56.45 -54.70 51.43
C PHE A 336 56.12 -56.08 52.03
N MET A 337 55.11 -56.78 51.52
CA MET A 337 54.80 -58.16 51.92
C MET A 337 55.98 -59.10 51.63
N THR A 338 56.62 -59.01 50.47
CA THR A 338 57.80 -59.83 50.15
C THR A 338 58.99 -59.53 51.07
N MET A 339 59.15 -58.27 51.49
CA MET A 339 60.17 -57.89 52.48
C MET A 339 59.85 -58.49 53.86
N LEU A 340 58.59 -58.42 54.30
CA LEU A 340 58.15 -59.05 55.56
C LEU A 340 58.32 -60.58 55.53
N GLU A 341 58.05 -61.22 54.39
CA GLU A 341 58.29 -62.66 54.19
C GLU A 341 59.79 -62.98 54.32
N ALA A 342 60.66 -62.20 53.67
CA ALA A 342 62.10 -62.39 53.77
C ALA A 342 62.62 -62.19 55.21
N GLU A 343 62.10 -61.21 55.95
CA GLU A 343 62.43 -61.00 57.37
C GLU A 343 61.91 -62.13 58.27
N GLU A 344 60.69 -62.63 58.02
CA GLU A 344 60.15 -63.80 58.72
C GLU A 344 61.04 -65.04 58.50
N GLU A 345 61.43 -65.29 57.25
CA GLU A 345 62.33 -66.38 56.87
C GLU A 345 63.71 -66.23 57.51
N TRP A 346 64.28 -65.02 57.52
CA TRP A 346 65.56 -64.76 58.17
C TRP A 346 65.49 -65.09 59.66
N HIS A 347 64.46 -64.61 60.37
CA HIS A 347 64.26 -64.90 61.78
C HIS A 347 64.03 -66.38 62.06
N ARG A 348 63.28 -67.08 61.20
CA ARG A 348 63.11 -68.54 61.27
C ARG A 348 64.46 -69.26 61.16
N VAL A 349 65.27 -68.91 60.17
CA VAL A 349 66.62 -69.48 59.98
C VAL A 349 67.53 -69.18 61.17
N GLN A 350 67.46 -67.98 61.75
CA GLN A 350 68.24 -67.64 62.95
C GLN A 350 67.79 -68.44 64.18
N ARG A 351 66.47 -68.60 64.38
CA ARG A 351 65.93 -69.45 65.44
C ARG A 351 66.39 -70.89 65.27
N ASP A 352 66.31 -71.44 64.07
CA ASP A 352 66.76 -72.81 63.76
C ASP A 352 68.27 -72.97 64.00
N LYS A 353 69.10 -71.96 63.65
CA LYS A 353 70.54 -71.95 63.95
C LYS A 353 70.82 -71.94 65.46
N LEU A 354 70.11 -71.13 66.23
CA LEU A 354 70.28 -71.08 67.69
C LEU A 354 69.78 -72.37 68.35
N GLN A 355 68.65 -72.91 67.90
CA GLN A 355 68.12 -74.20 68.37
C GLN A 355 69.11 -75.33 68.05
N ALA A 356 69.69 -75.35 66.85
CA ALA A 356 70.72 -76.32 66.49
C ALA A 356 71.99 -76.17 67.35
N ARG A 357 72.39 -74.94 67.71
CA ARG A 357 73.52 -74.70 68.64
C ARG A 357 73.20 -75.16 70.06
N LEU A 358 71.99 -74.93 70.55
CA LEU A 358 71.51 -75.42 71.85
C LEU A 358 71.56 -76.96 71.89
N ASN A 359 71.03 -77.61 70.84
CA ASN A 359 71.02 -79.06 70.72
C ASN A 359 72.45 -79.64 70.62
N ARG A 360 73.36 -79.02 69.85
CA ARG A 360 74.76 -79.44 69.72
C ARG A 360 75.53 -79.37 71.04
N LYS A 361 75.27 -78.35 71.86
CA LYS A 361 75.89 -78.23 73.19
C LYS A 361 75.31 -79.22 74.21
N GLN A 362 74.20 -79.91 73.89
CA GLN A 362 73.51 -80.84 74.77
C GLN A 362 73.20 -80.24 76.15
N LEU A 363 73.01 -78.91 76.24
CA LEU A 363 72.86 -78.20 77.52
C LEU A 363 71.69 -78.74 78.33
N GLN A 364 70.57 -79.10 77.69
CA GLN A 364 69.41 -79.68 78.36
C GLN A 364 69.76 -81.01 79.03
N GLN A 365 70.45 -81.90 78.31
CA GLN A 365 70.89 -83.19 78.85
C GLN A 365 71.94 -82.99 79.95
N ARG A 366 72.86 -82.03 79.78
CA ARG A 366 73.92 -81.74 80.75
C ARG A 366 73.40 -81.12 82.04
N VAL A 367 72.45 -80.18 81.95
CA VAL A 367 71.78 -79.58 83.11
C VAL A 367 70.99 -80.64 83.86
N ALA A 368 70.22 -81.50 83.17
CA ALA A 368 69.48 -82.59 83.80
C ALA A 368 70.39 -83.63 84.49
N GLN A 369 71.56 -83.95 83.88
CA GLN A 369 72.57 -84.81 84.52
C GLN A 369 73.17 -84.16 85.77
N LEU A 370 73.57 -82.88 85.68
CA LEU A 370 74.13 -82.14 86.81
C LEU A 370 73.10 -81.94 87.93
N GLU A 371 71.83 -81.74 87.58
CA GLU A 371 70.71 -81.68 88.52
C GLU A 371 70.58 -83.00 89.28
N TYR A 372 70.56 -84.13 88.57
CA TYR A 372 70.52 -85.46 89.16
C TYR A 372 71.74 -85.73 90.07
N ASP A 373 72.95 -85.43 89.59
CA ASP A 373 74.19 -85.62 90.35
C ASP A 373 74.22 -84.72 91.61
N TYR A 374 73.72 -83.49 91.50
CA TYR A 374 73.59 -82.56 92.61
C TYR A 374 72.61 -83.08 93.66
N TYR A 375 71.43 -83.57 93.26
CA TYR A 375 70.46 -84.19 94.16
C TYR A 375 71.01 -85.45 94.83
N SER A 376 71.63 -86.37 94.09
CA SER A 376 72.22 -87.59 94.64
C SER A 376 73.34 -87.30 95.64
N LYS A 377 74.13 -86.24 95.43
CA LYS A 377 75.18 -85.81 96.37
C LYS A 377 74.59 -85.18 97.64
N HIS A 378 73.48 -84.44 97.53
CA HIS A 378 72.74 -83.96 98.71
C HIS A 378 72.15 -85.10 99.53
N GLU A 379 71.62 -86.15 98.89
CA GLU A 379 71.18 -87.37 99.59
C GLU A 379 72.35 -88.05 100.33
N LYS A 380 73.50 -88.21 99.68
CA LYS A 380 74.71 -88.77 100.35
C LYS A 380 75.19 -87.92 101.52
N ILE A 381 75.12 -86.59 101.40
CA ILE A 381 75.43 -85.69 102.51
C ILE A 381 74.42 -85.91 103.64
N HIS A 382 73.13 -85.99 103.33
CA HIS A 382 72.08 -86.24 104.31
C HIS A 382 72.29 -87.57 105.04
N ASP A 383 72.61 -88.65 104.34
CA ASP A 383 72.93 -89.96 104.94
C ASP A 383 74.14 -89.86 105.89
N MET A 384 75.20 -89.17 105.47
CA MET A 384 76.40 -88.96 106.29
C MET A 384 76.10 -88.09 107.53
N GLU A 385 75.19 -87.12 107.42
CA GLU A 385 74.70 -86.31 108.53
C GLU A 385 73.84 -87.13 109.50
N SER A 386 72.99 -88.03 108.99
CA SER A 386 72.24 -88.98 109.82
C SER A 386 73.19 -89.88 110.62
N ILE A 387 74.23 -90.44 109.98
CA ILE A 387 75.26 -91.25 110.67
C ILE A 387 75.99 -90.42 111.74
N TYR A 388 76.30 -89.15 111.47
CA TYR A 388 76.91 -88.24 112.45
C TYR A 388 75.99 -87.97 113.65
N LEU A 389 74.70 -87.73 113.41
CA LEU A 389 73.70 -87.55 114.47
C LEU A 389 73.52 -88.82 115.31
N ASP A 390 73.58 -90.00 114.68
CA ASP A 390 73.57 -91.29 115.38
C ASP A 390 74.82 -91.46 116.26
N MET A 391 76.02 -91.13 115.75
CA MET A 391 77.25 -91.14 116.55
C MET A 391 77.19 -90.14 117.72
N GLN A 392 76.60 -88.96 117.51
CA GLN A 392 76.38 -87.98 118.57
C GLN A 392 75.41 -88.52 119.64
N THR A 393 74.34 -89.20 119.22
CA THR A 393 73.38 -89.84 120.11
C THR A 393 74.02 -91.00 120.89
N GLN A 394 74.90 -91.77 120.26
CA GLN A 394 75.67 -92.83 120.90
C GLN A 394 76.66 -92.27 121.94
N ARG A 395 77.36 -91.15 121.65
CA ARG A 395 78.22 -90.45 122.60
C ARG A 395 77.48 -90.04 123.87
N MET A 396 76.23 -89.56 123.74
CA MET A 396 75.39 -89.18 124.89
C MET A 396 74.92 -90.39 125.74
N ARG A 397 75.07 -91.62 125.25
CA ARG A 397 74.62 -92.87 125.90
C ARG A 397 75.76 -93.73 126.44
N VAL A 398 77.00 -93.23 126.42
CA VAL A 398 78.19 -93.99 126.87
C VAL A 398 78.20 -94.15 128.40
N SER A 399 78.43 -95.38 128.87
CA SER A 399 78.51 -95.75 130.29
C SER A 399 79.82 -95.26 130.94
N PRO A 400 79.84 -94.87 132.24
CA PRO A 400 81.02 -94.31 132.93
C PRO A 400 82.32 -95.12 132.77
N ARG A 401 82.24 -96.45 132.69
CA ARG A 401 83.41 -97.35 132.52
C ARG A 401 84.08 -97.25 131.15
N ALA A 402 83.32 -96.89 130.12
CA ALA A 402 83.86 -96.65 128.77
C ALA A 402 84.53 -95.28 128.65
N ILE A 403 84.21 -94.34 129.55
CA ILE A 403 84.88 -93.03 129.62
C ILE A 403 86.33 -93.21 130.11
N GLU A 404 86.56 -94.08 131.10
CA GLU A 404 87.90 -94.40 131.63
C GLU A 404 88.82 -95.10 130.61
N HIS A 405 88.26 -95.78 129.61
CA HIS A 405 89.01 -96.47 128.54
C HIS A 405 89.25 -95.59 127.29
N GLY A 406 89.00 -94.28 127.35
CA GLY A 406 89.26 -93.36 126.23
C GLY A 406 88.27 -93.46 125.06
N TRP A 407 87.17 -94.19 125.21
CA TRP A 407 86.19 -94.40 124.13
C TRP A 407 85.49 -93.10 123.70
N VAL A 408 85.33 -92.15 124.63
CA VAL A 408 84.81 -90.81 124.34
C VAL A 408 85.76 -90.04 123.44
N GLU A 409 87.07 -90.12 123.69
CA GLU A 409 88.08 -89.43 122.90
C GLU A 409 88.19 -90.02 121.49
N GLU A 410 88.11 -91.35 121.35
CA GLU A 410 88.03 -92.01 120.04
C GLU A 410 86.74 -91.66 119.29
N MET A 411 85.59 -91.61 119.97
CA MET A 411 84.32 -91.20 119.36
C MET A 411 84.34 -89.72 118.94
N GLU A 412 84.92 -88.85 119.74
CA GLU A 412 85.11 -87.44 119.38
C GLU A 412 86.07 -87.26 118.21
N ALA A 413 87.15 -88.06 118.14
CA ALA A 413 88.05 -88.08 116.99
C ALA A 413 87.32 -88.56 115.72
N LYS A 414 86.53 -89.64 115.81
CA LYS A 414 85.70 -90.15 114.71
C LYS A 414 84.61 -89.15 114.29
N MET A 415 83.97 -88.47 115.24
CA MET A 415 83.00 -87.41 114.97
C MET A 415 83.67 -86.20 114.31
N LYS A 416 84.85 -85.77 114.74
CA LYS A 416 85.62 -84.68 114.10
C LYS A 416 86.02 -85.06 112.67
N LEU A 417 86.48 -86.29 112.45
CA LEU A 417 86.78 -86.80 111.11
C LEU A 417 85.53 -86.85 110.23
N GLN A 418 84.42 -87.39 110.75
CA GLN A 418 83.15 -87.43 110.02
C GLN A 418 82.64 -86.02 109.71
N ARG A 419 82.73 -85.08 110.66
CA ARG A 419 82.33 -83.69 110.44
C ARG A 419 83.20 -83.03 109.37
N ALA A 420 84.51 -83.25 109.39
CA ALA A 420 85.41 -82.77 108.35
C ALA A 420 85.08 -83.36 106.97
N LEU A 421 84.73 -84.65 106.90
CA LEU A 421 84.28 -85.31 105.68
C LEU A 421 82.95 -84.75 105.16
N ILE A 422 81.97 -84.54 106.04
CA ILE A 422 80.68 -83.90 105.69
C ILE A 422 80.93 -82.48 105.19
N THR A 423 81.74 -81.68 105.88
CA THR A 423 82.06 -80.31 105.46
C THR A 423 82.76 -80.32 104.11
N LYS A 424 83.73 -81.21 103.89
CA LYS A 424 84.40 -81.36 102.60
C LYS A 424 83.41 -81.71 101.48
N LEU A 425 82.54 -82.70 101.70
CA LEU A 425 81.51 -83.10 100.74
C LEU A 425 80.48 -81.99 100.48
N LYS A 426 80.07 -81.22 101.50
CA LYS A 426 79.20 -80.04 101.35
C LYS A 426 79.87 -78.96 100.51
N LEU A 427 81.14 -78.65 100.78
CA LEU A 427 81.90 -77.66 100.02
C LEU A 427 82.08 -78.10 98.56
N GLU A 428 82.45 -79.36 98.31
CA GLU A 428 82.54 -79.92 96.96
C GLU A 428 81.18 -79.88 96.23
N THR A 429 80.10 -80.24 96.91
CA THR A 429 78.76 -80.29 96.30
C THR A 429 78.23 -78.90 95.99
N ILE A 430 78.46 -77.90 96.85
CA ILE A 430 78.00 -76.52 96.62
C ILE A 430 78.89 -75.79 95.61
N PHE A 431 80.21 -75.81 95.80
CA PHE A 431 81.13 -74.97 95.03
C PHE A 431 81.64 -75.60 93.73
N VAL A 432 81.67 -76.93 93.62
CA VAL A 432 82.05 -77.60 92.37
C VAL A 432 80.79 -77.92 91.59
N LEU A 433 79.98 -78.87 92.08
CA LEU A 433 78.80 -79.34 91.34
C LEU A 433 77.69 -78.30 91.25
N GLY A 434 77.35 -77.64 92.36
CA GLY A 434 76.29 -76.63 92.43
C GLY A 434 76.60 -75.38 91.61
N LEU A 435 77.85 -74.93 91.62
CA LEU A 435 78.29 -73.78 90.82
C LEU A 435 78.29 -74.11 89.33
N GLU A 436 78.79 -75.29 88.94
CA GLU A 436 78.73 -75.76 87.55
C GLU A 436 77.29 -75.93 87.08
N PHE A 437 76.42 -76.54 87.89
CA PHE A 437 74.99 -76.66 87.63
C PHE A 437 74.35 -75.29 87.39
N LYS A 438 74.52 -74.33 88.32
CA LYS A 438 73.96 -72.98 88.20
C LYS A 438 74.52 -72.20 87.02
N ARG A 439 75.79 -72.43 86.65
CA ARG A 439 76.37 -71.82 85.44
C ARG A 439 75.73 -72.36 84.17
N GLN A 440 75.61 -73.68 84.04
CA GLN A 440 75.01 -74.33 82.87
C GLN A 440 73.50 -74.05 82.77
N GLU A 441 72.79 -73.99 83.90
CA GLU A 441 71.38 -73.60 83.98
C GLU A 441 71.18 -72.16 83.49
N LYS A 442 72.02 -71.21 83.95
CA LYS A 442 71.99 -69.82 83.44
C LYS A 442 72.24 -69.77 81.94
N GLU A 443 73.25 -70.48 81.43
CA GLU A 443 73.53 -70.53 79.99
C GLU A 443 72.32 -71.08 79.20
N LEU A 444 71.67 -72.14 79.70
CA LEU A 444 70.47 -72.70 79.08
C LEU A 444 69.32 -71.69 79.05
N ILE A 445 69.04 -71.04 80.18
CA ILE A 445 67.98 -70.02 80.28
C ILE A 445 68.26 -68.87 79.32
N GLU A 446 69.51 -68.38 79.23
CA GLU A 446 69.89 -67.33 78.29
C GLU A 446 69.67 -67.73 76.83
N PHE A 447 70.03 -68.96 76.44
CA PHE A 447 69.77 -69.47 75.09
C PHE A 447 68.26 -69.53 74.80
N GLN A 448 67.48 -70.00 75.77
CA GLN A 448 66.03 -70.15 75.62
C GLN A 448 65.33 -68.79 75.52
N GLN A 449 65.76 -67.80 76.31
CA GLN A 449 65.31 -66.42 76.22
C GLN A 449 65.65 -65.80 74.85
N ARG A 450 66.86 -66.03 74.33
CA ARG A 450 67.25 -65.55 72.99
C ARG A 450 66.43 -66.19 71.88
N ILE A 451 66.16 -67.49 71.98
CA ILE A 451 65.31 -68.22 71.02
C ILE A 451 63.88 -67.67 71.05
N ASN A 452 63.30 -67.50 72.24
CA ASN A 452 61.96 -66.94 72.42
C ASN A 452 61.87 -65.51 71.88
N ALA A 453 62.87 -64.65 72.14
CA ALA A 453 62.90 -63.29 71.63
C ALA A 453 62.95 -63.22 70.10
N ILE A 454 63.64 -64.15 69.44
CA ILE A 454 63.64 -64.25 67.98
C ILE A 454 62.30 -64.77 67.46
N GLU A 455 61.71 -65.77 68.12
CA GLU A 455 60.41 -66.32 67.71
C GLU A 455 59.27 -65.30 67.90
N GLU A 456 59.31 -64.48 68.95
CA GLU A 456 58.39 -63.36 69.14
C GLU A 456 58.52 -62.33 68.02
N LYS A 457 59.74 -61.97 67.62
CA LYS A 457 59.96 -61.08 66.47
C LYS A 457 59.40 -61.69 65.18
N ARG A 458 59.66 -62.98 64.93
CA ARG A 458 59.09 -63.71 63.80
C ARG A 458 57.56 -63.63 63.78
N ARG A 459 56.90 -63.92 64.91
CA ARG A 459 55.44 -63.85 65.03
C ARG A 459 54.89 -62.45 64.77
N ARG A 460 55.60 -61.40 65.18
CA ARG A 460 55.21 -60.01 64.86
C ARG A 460 55.24 -59.75 63.36
N PHE A 461 56.30 -60.18 62.66
CA PHE A 461 56.36 -60.07 61.20
C PHE A 461 55.29 -60.89 60.49
N GLU A 462 54.96 -62.09 60.99
CA GLU A 462 53.86 -62.91 60.48
C GLU A 462 52.50 -62.21 60.63
N ILE A 463 52.24 -61.62 61.81
CA ILE A 463 51.02 -60.83 62.06
C ILE A 463 50.96 -59.64 61.10
N TRP A 464 52.03 -58.85 61.00
CA TRP A 464 52.09 -57.69 60.10
C TRP A 464 51.90 -58.08 58.64
N ARG A 465 52.48 -59.20 58.19
CA ARG A 465 52.27 -59.71 56.82
C ARG A 465 50.79 -60.06 56.60
N ASN A 466 50.16 -60.75 57.56
CA ASN A 466 48.76 -61.14 57.44
C ASN A 466 47.83 -59.92 57.45
N GLU A 467 48.13 -58.91 58.27
CA GLU A 467 47.42 -57.62 58.28
C GLU A 467 47.53 -56.95 56.92
N GLU A 468 48.74 -56.76 56.38
CA GLU A 468 48.96 -56.17 55.05
C GLU A 468 48.30 -56.96 53.93
N PHE A 469 48.29 -58.30 54.01
CA PHE A 469 47.61 -59.16 53.06
C PHE A 469 46.09 -58.96 53.08
N LEU A 470 45.47 -58.92 54.27
CA LEU A 470 44.04 -58.65 54.41
C LEU A 470 43.68 -57.28 53.85
N ASP A 471 44.52 -56.29 54.13
CA ASP A 471 44.37 -54.91 53.70
C ASP A 471 44.45 -54.77 52.17
N TYR A 472 45.43 -55.44 51.56
CA TYR A 472 45.57 -55.59 50.10
C TYR A 472 44.34 -56.29 49.51
N TRP A 473 43.91 -57.40 50.10
CA TRP A 473 42.81 -58.22 49.60
C TRP A 473 41.47 -57.48 49.66
N GLU A 474 41.19 -56.76 50.74
CA GLU A 474 39.97 -55.98 50.90
C GLU A 474 39.88 -54.88 49.83
N ARG A 475 40.99 -54.16 49.60
CA ARG A 475 41.05 -53.15 48.53
C ARG A 475 40.82 -53.74 47.15
N GLU A 476 41.43 -54.90 46.86
CA GLU A 476 41.24 -55.59 45.59
C GLU A 476 39.78 -56.00 45.37
N CYS A 477 39.15 -56.55 46.41
CA CYS A 477 37.72 -56.90 46.40
C CYS A 477 36.83 -55.68 46.17
N ARG A 478 37.06 -54.59 46.92
CA ARG A 478 36.33 -53.31 46.75
C ARG A 478 36.48 -52.76 45.33
N PHE A 479 37.69 -52.80 44.76
CA PHE A 479 37.93 -52.36 43.39
C PHE A 479 37.18 -53.20 42.37
N ARG A 480 37.28 -54.54 42.45
CA ARG A 480 36.56 -55.46 41.55
C ARG A 480 35.05 -55.26 41.63
N TYR A 481 34.51 -55.07 42.83
CA TYR A 481 33.10 -54.78 43.05
C TYR A 481 32.68 -53.45 42.41
N GLN A 482 33.44 -52.37 42.63
CA GLN A 482 33.17 -51.08 42.00
C GLN A 482 33.29 -51.13 40.48
N ALA A 483 34.26 -51.86 39.94
CA ALA A 483 34.43 -52.07 38.50
C ALA A 483 33.23 -52.83 37.91
N LYS A 484 32.73 -53.86 38.60
CA LYS A 484 31.52 -54.59 38.23
C LYS A 484 30.29 -53.68 38.24
N LEU A 485 30.11 -52.86 39.28
CA LEU A 485 29.03 -51.86 39.34
C LEU A 485 29.11 -50.85 38.18
N LYS A 486 30.31 -50.34 37.87
CA LYS A 486 30.53 -49.43 36.74
C LYS A 486 30.21 -50.10 35.40
N ARG A 487 30.66 -51.34 35.17
CA ARG A 487 30.34 -52.12 33.97
C ARG A 487 28.83 -52.37 33.85
N ASN A 488 28.15 -52.75 34.94
CA ASN A 488 26.70 -52.94 34.92
C ASN A 488 25.98 -51.63 34.58
N ARG A 489 26.38 -50.49 35.17
CA ARG A 489 25.82 -49.18 34.83
C ARG A 489 26.07 -48.82 33.37
N GLN A 490 27.26 -49.12 32.84
CA GLN A 490 27.58 -48.92 31.42
C GLN A 490 26.73 -49.82 30.52
N GLN A 491 26.60 -51.11 30.81
CA GLN A 491 25.74 -52.03 30.07
C GLN A 491 24.28 -51.60 30.10
N VAL A 492 23.76 -51.16 31.25
CA VAL A 492 22.40 -50.61 31.36
C VAL A 492 22.27 -49.33 30.53
N ALA A 493 23.28 -48.47 30.50
CA ALA A 493 23.27 -47.27 29.68
C ALA A 493 23.39 -47.58 28.18
N GLU A 494 24.22 -48.54 27.79
CA GLU A 494 24.43 -48.98 26.40
C GLU A 494 23.21 -49.72 25.86
N THR A 495 22.61 -50.61 26.63
CA THR A 495 21.31 -51.22 26.28
C THR A 495 20.25 -50.13 26.12
N ARG A 496 20.12 -49.18 27.05
CA ARG A 496 19.23 -48.01 26.88
C ARG A 496 19.51 -47.22 25.59
N ARG A 497 20.78 -47.04 25.19
CA ARG A 497 21.17 -46.35 23.95
C ARG A 497 20.89 -47.16 22.69
N GLN A 498 21.24 -48.46 22.68
CA GLN A 498 20.98 -49.41 21.58
C GLN A 498 19.49 -49.51 21.29
N TRP A 499 18.68 -49.45 22.34
CA TRP A 499 17.24 -49.56 22.21
C TRP A 499 16.61 -48.31 21.58
N LYS A 500 17.34 -47.20 21.38
CA LYS A 500 16.89 -45.97 20.68
C LYS A 500 15.44 -45.54 21.01
N ILE A 501 14.94 -45.87 22.21
CA ILE A 501 13.51 -45.79 22.54
C ILE A 501 13.22 -44.53 23.35
N GLN A 502 12.32 -43.75 22.77
CA GLN A 502 11.66 -42.57 23.25
C GLN A 502 10.71 -42.95 24.39
N LEU A 503 10.87 -42.31 25.55
CA LEU A 503 9.93 -42.21 26.68
C LEU A 503 9.33 -43.53 27.24
N TYR A 504 9.71 -43.85 28.47
CA TYR A 504 9.04 -44.88 29.28
C TYR A 504 7.78 -44.29 29.94
N ARG A 505 6.77 -45.13 30.19
CA ARG A 505 5.83 -44.87 31.30
C ARG A 505 6.59 -44.97 32.63
N THR A 506 6.06 -44.38 33.69
CA THR A 506 6.58 -44.50 35.09
C THR A 506 6.86 -45.95 35.52
N ASN A 507 6.25 -46.93 34.85
CA ASN A 507 6.33 -48.35 35.17
C ASN A 507 7.42 -49.09 34.36
N GLY A 508 8.27 -48.40 33.61
CA GLY A 508 9.44 -48.97 32.90
C GLY A 508 9.13 -49.87 31.69
N LYS A 509 7.85 -50.15 31.40
CA LYS A 509 7.42 -50.90 30.21
C LYS A 509 7.38 -50.00 28.97
N ARG A 510 7.67 -50.61 27.81
CA ARG A 510 7.62 -49.97 26.48
C ARG A 510 6.19 -49.52 26.16
N ASP A 511 6.00 -48.25 25.80
CA ASP A 511 4.67 -47.75 25.41
C ASP A 511 4.38 -48.19 23.96
N ASN A 512 3.50 -49.19 23.80
CA ASN A 512 3.17 -49.81 22.51
C ASN A 512 2.34 -48.89 21.57
N ARG A 513 2.09 -47.64 21.96
CA ARG A 513 1.32 -46.66 21.18
C ARG A 513 2.12 -46.01 20.05
N TRP A 514 3.45 -46.21 20.00
CA TRP A 514 4.29 -45.72 18.93
C TRP A 514 4.30 -46.70 17.73
N ARG A 515 3.70 -46.29 16.61
CA ARG A 515 3.66 -47.07 15.35
C ARG A 515 4.60 -46.49 14.29
N GLY A 516 5.88 -46.29 14.62
CA GLY A 516 6.96 -46.08 13.65
C GLY A 516 7.01 -44.73 12.90
N THR A 517 5.88 -44.05 12.64
CA THR A 517 5.86 -42.84 11.78
C THR A 517 5.10 -41.65 12.38
N TYR A 518 4.18 -41.86 13.32
CA TYR A 518 3.43 -40.78 13.96
C TYR A 518 2.99 -41.18 15.38
N TRP A 519 3.02 -40.21 16.30
CA TRP A 519 2.40 -40.35 17.61
C TRP A 519 0.89 -40.22 17.46
N SER A 520 0.12 -41.03 18.19
CA SER A 520 -1.32 -40.78 18.34
C SER A 520 -1.53 -39.42 18.99
N GLN A 521 -2.49 -38.63 18.49
CA GLN A 521 -2.76 -37.26 18.92
C GLN A 521 -2.92 -37.14 20.45
N ASP A 522 -3.57 -38.11 21.08
CA ASP A 522 -3.75 -38.19 22.54
C ASP A 522 -2.43 -38.24 23.33
N VAL A 523 -1.36 -38.76 22.73
CA VAL A 523 -0.02 -38.80 23.36
C VAL A 523 0.73 -37.49 23.16
N LEU A 524 0.49 -36.79 22.04
CA LEU A 524 1.02 -35.44 21.84
C LEU A 524 0.35 -34.44 22.78
N ASP A 525 -0.95 -34.58 23.00
CA ASP A 525 -1.69 -33.69 23.90
C ASP A 525 -1.42 -34.03 25.38
N ALA A 526 -1.30 -35.31 25.73
CA ALA A 526 -0.80 -35.71 27.06
C ALA A 526 0.68 -35.36 27.28
N ALA A 527 1.50 -35.24 26.24
CA ALA A 527 2.90 -34.77 26.34
C ALA A 527 3.01 -33.25 26.44
N LYS A 528 2.06 -32.49 25.88
CA LYS A 528 1.91 -31.05 26.14
C LYS A 528 1.43 -30.78 27.56
N GLU A 529 0.44 -31.54 28.04
CA GLU A 529 -0.02 -31.48 29.44
C GLU A 529 1.03 -32.00 30.43
N LYS A 530 1.89 -32.92 29.98
CA LYS A 530 3.08 -33.40 30.69
C LYS A 530 4.37 -32.78 30.15
N GLU A 531 4.38 -31.51 29.76
CA GLU A 531 5.58 -30.68 29.92
C GLU A 531 5.86 -30.47 31.43
N ILE A 532 5.98 -31.60 32.15
CA ILE A 532 6.61 -31.71 33.44
C ILE A 532 8.04 -31.27 33.19
N PHE A 533 8.32 -30.04 33.61
CA PHE A 533 9.62 -29.52 34.00
C PHE A 533 10.74 -30.55 33.85
N CYS A 534 11.29 -30.67 32.64
CA CYS A 534 12.46 -31.51 32.43
C CYS A 534 13.65 -30.74 33.00
N ILE A 535 14.33 -31.27 34.01
CA ILE A 535 15.63 -30.75 34.49
C ILE A 535 16.67 -30.62 33.35
N GLY A 536 16.45 -31.27 32.19
CA GLY A 536 17.25 -31.12 30.98
C GLY A 536 16.95 -29.88 30.11
N SER A 537 15.83 -29.16 30.33
CA SER A 537 15.52 -27.89 29.67
C SER A 537 15.79 -26.67 30.56
N THR A 538 15.91 -26.85 31.88
CA THR A 538 16.62 -25.90 32.73
C THR A 538 18.10 -25.95 32.36
N ASP A 539 18.64 -24.80 32.00
CA ASP A 539 20.05 -24.65 31.67
C ASP A 539 20.87 -24.92 32.95
N ILE A 540 21.25 -26.18 33.18
CA ILE A 540 22.11 -26.58 34.31
C ILE A 540 23.44 -25.78 34.24
N LEU A 541 23.83 -25.38 33.02
CA LEU A 541 24.97 -24.49 32.81
C LEU A 541 24.66 -23.03 33.16
N ALA A 542 23.40 -22.57 33.19
CA ALA A 542 23.08 -21.25 33.74
C ALA A 542 23.35 -21.19 35.25
N PHE A 543 23.12 -22.29 35.99
CA PHE A 543 23.46 -22.38 37.41
C PHE A 543 24.99 -22.36 37.62
N VAL A 544 25.72 -23.13 36.80
CA VAL A 544 27.19 -23.15 36.81
C VAL A 544 27.76 -21.80 36.35
N HIS A 545 27.15 -21.14 35.37
CA HIS A 545 27.57 -19.85 34.84
C HIS A 545 27.25 -18.72 35.81
N ASN A 546 26.15 -18.78 36.57
CA ASN A 546 25.89 -17.83 37.66
C ASN A 546 26.91 -18.02 38.80
N LYS A 547 27.19 -19.27 39.19
CA LYS A 547 28.19 -19.58 40.21
C LYS A 547 29.60 -19.14 39.78
N TRP A 548 29.99 -19.42 38.54
CA TRP A 548 31.27 -18.99 37.97
C TRP A 548 31.34 -17.47 37.78
N SER A 549 30.27 -16.82 37.31
CA SER A 549 30.24 -15.35 37.19
C SER A 549 30.32 -14.65 38.55
N ARG A 550 29.77 -15.24 39.62
CA ARG A 550 29.93 -14.72 40.99
C ARG A 550 31.34 -14.93 41.51
N LEU A 551 31.94 -16.11 41.29
CA LEU A 551 33.35 -16.39 41.64
C LEU A 551 34.34 -15.49 40.88
N LEU A 552 34.10 -15.24 39.60
CA LEU A 552 34.93 -14.34 38.81
C LEU A 552 34.79 -12.89 39.29
N LYS A 553 33.59 -12.47 39.69
CA LYS A 553 33.34 -11.15 40.28
C LYS A 553 34.02 -11.01 41.65
N SER A 554 34.03 -12.06 42.48
CA SER A 554 34.73 -12.06 43.77
C SER A 554 36.26 -12.08 43.62
N GLU A 555 36.81 -12.75 42.60
CA GLU A 555 38.25 -12.71 42.29
C GLU A 555 38.67 -11.32 41.79
N THR A 556 37.82 -10.63 41.01
CA THR A 556 38.12 -9.27 40.54
C THR A 556 37.96 -8.19 41.60
N SER A 557 37.21 -8.43 42.68
CA SER A 557 37.01 -7.45 43.77
C SER A 557 38.07 -7.56 44.88
N GLY A 558 39.01 -8.50 44.81
CA GLY A 558 40.18 -8.56 45.70
C GLY A 558 39.86 -8.73 47.19
N GLN A 559 38.66 -9.19 47.53
CA GLN A 559 38.20 -9.31 48.91
C GLN A 559 38.24 -10.79 49.32
N VAL A 560 39.23 -11.14 50.14
CA VAL A 560 39.35 -12.47 50.74
C VAL A 560 38.24 -12.61 51.78
N LEU A 561 37.14 -13.28 51.41
CA LEU A 561 36.06 -13.59 52.34
C LEU A 561 36.53 -14.61 53.38
N GLY A 562 36.41 -14.26 54.66
CA GLY A 562 36.63 -15.16 55.78
C GLY A 562 35.56 -16.23 55.88
N ASP A 563 35.85 -17.34 56.58
CA ASP A 563 34.96 -18.50 56.66
C ASP A 563 33.57 -18.20 57.26
N GLU A 564 33.37 -17.07 57.97
CA GLU A 564 32.05 -16.63 58.47
C GLU A 564 31.09 -16.16 57.36
N ASP A 565 31.60 -15.61 56.26
CA ASP A 565 30.74 -15.14 55.16
C ASP A 565 30.25 -16.30 54.29
N ARG A 566 30.97 -17.43 54.28
CA ARG A 566 30.53 -18.67 53.63
C ARG A 566 29.28 -19.24 54.30
N GLU A 567 29.13 -19.08 55.61
CA GLU A 567 27.93 -19.51 56.33
C GLU A 567 26.73 -18.57 56.10
N ARG A 568 26.95 -17.25 55.97
CA ARG A 568 25.89 -16.30 55.56
C ARG A 568 25.38 -16.59 54.15
N ASP A 569 26.28 -16.88 53.21
CA ASP A 569 25.94 -17.26 51.84
C ASP A 569 25.04 -18.51 51.81
N THR A 570 25.25 -19.48 52.71
CA THR A 570 24.37 -20.66 52.78
C THR A 570 22.98 -20.35 53.34
N ARG A 571 22.86 -19.40 54.26
CA ARG A 571 21.55 -18.96 54.80
C ARG A 571 20.76 -18.13 53.79
N GLU A 572 21.43 -17.25 53.05
CA GLU A 572 20.83 -16.51 51.94
C GLU A 572 20.47 -17.45 50.77
N HIS A 573 21.25 -18.52 50.55
CA HIS A 573 20.89 -19.55 49.57
C HIS A 573 19.64 -20.33 49.95
N ILE A 574 19.41 -20.54 51.25
CA ILE A 574 18.18 -21.16 51.77
C ILE A 574 17.01 -20.18 51.60
N SER A 575 17.18 -18.88 51.89
CA SER A 575 16.12 -17.87 51.71
C SER A 575 15.71 -17.73 50.24
N ASP A 576 16.68 -17.65 49.32
CA ASP A 576 16.46 -17.60 47.88
C ASP A 576 15.73 -18.85 47.35
N LEU A 577 16.01 -20.03 47.93
CA LEU A 577 15.28 -21.25 47.59
C LEU A 577 13.84 -21.18 48.07
N THR A 578 13.59 -20.68 49.28
CA THR A 578 12.22 -20.46 49.78
C THR A 578 11.45 -19.46 48.94
N ASP A 579 12.07 -18.38 48.48
CA ASP A 579 11.44 -17.38 47.62
C ASP A 579 11.14 -17.95 46.22
N GLN A 580 12.03 -18.78 45.67
CA GLN A 580 11.77 -19.49 44.41
C GLN A 580 10.66 -20.55 44.55
N VAL A 581 10.58 -21.23 45.69
CA VAL A 581 9.49 -22.15 45.99
C VAL A 581 8.17 -21.39 46.16
N ALA A 582 8.17 -20.25 46.84
CA ALA A 582 7.00 -19.38 46.98
C ALA A 582 6.52 -18.85 45.63
N LEU A 583 7.45 -18.45 44.76
CA LEU A 583 7.13 -17.98 43.41
C LEU A 583 6.57 -19.12 42.53
N MET A 584 7.11 -20.33 42.65
CA MET A 584 6.53 -21.53 42.01
C MET A 584 5.13 -21.86 42.51
N VAL A 585 4.89 -21.77 43.82
CA VAL A 585 3.56 -21.99 44.42
C VAL A 585 2.58 -20.92 43.95
N ALA A 586 3.01 -19.67 43.83
CA ALA A 586 2.19 -18.60 43.27
C ALA A 586 1.88 -18.82 41.78
N THR A 587 2.86 -19.22 40.96
CA THR A 587 2.64 -19.48 39.53
C THR A 587 1.73 -20.68 39.29
N THR A 588 1.90 -21.76 40.07
CA THR A 588 1.02 -22.94 39.98
C THR A 588 -0.40 -22.65 40.48
N GLY A 589 -0.54 -21.75 41.46
CA GLY A 589 -1.83 -21.20 41.87
C GLY A 589 -2.52 -20.40 40.77
N ILE A 590 -1.77 -19.54 40.06
CA ILE A 590 -2.27 -18.75 38.92
C ILE A 590 -2.63 -19.65 37.73
N GLU A 591 -1.87 -20.71 37.47
CA GLU A 591 -2.18 -21.67 36.42
C GLU A 591 -3.44 -22.48 36.76
N ARG A 592 -3.61 -22.90 38.01
CA ARG A 592 -4.85 -23.56 38.47
C ARG A 592 -6.07 -22.64 38.35
N THR A 593 -5.95 -21.37 38.72
CA THR A 593 -7.06 -20.43 38.55
C THR A 593 -7.36 -20.18 37.07
N LYS A 594 -6.33 -20.04 36.21
CA LYS A 594 -6.54 -19.99 34.76
C LYS A 594 -7.27 -21.22 34.23
N THR A 595 -6.89 -22.43 34.62
CA THR A 595 -7.60 -23.65 34.19
C THR A 595 -9.05 -23.73 34.69
N LEU A 596 -9.35 -23.13 35.85
CA LEU A 596 -10.72 -23.05 36.38
C LEU A 596 -11.56 -22.00 35.64
N PHE A 597 -10.95 -20.90 35.18
CA PHE A 597 -11.66 -19.80 34.52
C PHE A 597 -11.63 -19.87 32.98
N ASP A 598 -10.74 -20.66 32.37
CA ASP A 598 -10.67 -20.87 30.92
C ASP A 598 -11.99 -21.35 30.29
N PRO A 599 -12.81 -22.23 30.91
CA PRO A 599 -14.12 -22.58 30.38
C PRO A 599 -15.07 -21.38 30.34
N VAL A 600 -15.00 -20.53 31.38
CA VAL A 600 -15.82 -19.31 31.49
C VAL A 600 -15.39 -18.29 30.44
N PHE A 601 -14.08 -18.10 30.23
CA PHE A 601 -13.58 -17.22 29.18
C PHE A 601 -13.90 -17.74 27.77
N GLN A 602 -13.85 -19.05 27.54
CA GLN A 602 -14.28 -19.63 26.27
C GLN A 602 -15.78 -19.44 26.01
N ASP A 603 -16.62 -19.52 27.04
CA ASP A 603 -18.05 -19.25 26.92
C ASP A 603 -18.36 -17.76 26.72
N VAL A 604 -17.57 -16.87 27.32
CA VAL A 604 -17.61 -15.42 27.04
C VAL A 604 -17.16 -15.11 25.61
N GLU A 605 -16.08 -15.73 25.12
CA GLU A 605 -15.63 -15.54 23.74
C GLU A 605 -16.62 -16.12 22.71
N ARG A 606 -17.23 -17.27 23.01
CA ARG A 606 -18.30 -17.86 22.18
C ARG A 606 -19.54 -16.99 22.14
N SER A 607 -19.98 -16.45 23.29
CA SER A 607 -21.13 -15.54 23.35
C SER A 607 -20.82 -14.21 22.64
N PHE A 608 -19.60 -13.68 22.76
CA PHE A 608 -19.17 -12.49 22.01
C PHE A 608 -19.11 -12.74 20.50
N GLY A 609 -18.65 -13.92 20.09
CA GLY A 609 -18.68 -14.37 18.69
C GLY A 609 -20.11 -14.49 18.14
N GLN A 610 -21.04 -15.04 18.94
CA GLN A 610 -22.46 -15.10 18.58
C GLN A 610 -23.09 -13.71 18.46
N ILE A 611 -22.75 -12.77 19.34
CA ILE A 611 -23.20 -11.38 19.28
C ILE A 611 -22.66 -10.69 18.02
N GLN A 612 -21.39 -10.89 17.65
CA GLN A 612 -20.84 -10.36 16.39
C GLN A 612 -21.53 -10.94 15.16
N ILE A 613 -21.85 -12.24 15.16
CA ILE A 613 -22.57 -12.88 14.06
C ILE A 613 -24.00 -12.34 13.96
N GLN A 614 -24.69 -12.12 15.08
CA GLN A 614 -26.00 -11.50 15.11
C GLN A 614 -25.97 -10.04 14.62
N GLN A 615 -24.97 -9.25 15.01
CA GLN A 615 -24.77 -7.89 14.51
C GLN A 615 -24.49 -7.86 13.01
N ARG A 616 -23.68 -8.79 12.48
CA ARG A 616 -23.44 -8.92 11.03
C ARG A 616 -24.71 -9.33 10.28
N ARG A 617 -25.50 -10.26 10.83
CA ARG A 617 -26.79 -10.66 10.25
C ARG A 617 -27.79 -9.50 10.24
N HIS A 618 -27.82 -8.69 11.30
CA HIS A 618 -28.66 -7.50 11.36
C HIS A 618 -28.20 -6.41 10.37
N GLY A 619 -26.90 -6.24 10.19
CA GLY A 619 -26.33 -5.34 9.17
C GLY A 619 -26.69 -5.77 7.74
N VAL A 620 -26.55 -7.07 7.43
CA VAL A 620 -26.93 -7.63 6.12
C VAL A 620 -28.46 -7.53 5.89
N SER A 621 -29.28 -7.71 6.93
CA SER A 621 -30.73 -7.53 6.85
C SER A 621 -31.16 -6.06 6.59
N LEU A 622 -30.43 -5.10 7.14
CA LEU A 622 -30.64 -3.67 6.89
C LEU A 622 -30.22 -3.27 5.47
N GLU A 623 -29.12 -3.82 4.96
CA GLU A 623 -28.67 -3.61 3.58
C GLU A 623 -29.63 -4.26 2.56
N ALA A 624 -30.17 -5.45 2.85
CA ALA A 624 -31.19 -6.11 2.04
C ALA A 624 -32.49 -5.30 1.99
N LYS A 625 -32.99 -4.80 3.14
CA LYS A 625 -34.16 -3.90 3.19
C LYS A 625 -33.92 -2.55 2.48
N GLY A 626 -32.67 -2.09 2.44
CA GLY A 626 -32.26 -0.92 1.67
C GLY A 626 -32.22 -1.15 0.16
N GLN A 627 -31.89 -2.37 -0.29
CA GLN A 627 -31.93 -2.76 -1.69
C GLN A 627 -33.37 -3.05 -2.17
N GLU A 628 -34.22 -3.66 -1.35
CA GLU A 628 -35.65 -3.86 -1.66
C GLU A 628 -36.40 -2.54 -1.84
N LYS A 629 -36.12 -1.51 -1.02
CA LYS A 629 -36.68 -0.16 -1.22
C LYS A 629 -36.23 0.49 -2.54
N LYS A 630 -35.00 0.26 -2.99
CA LYS A 630 -34.49 0.77 -4.28
C LYS A 630 -35.08 0.02 -5.48
N VAL A 631 -35.37 -1.27 -5.33
CA VAL A 631 -36.04 -2.07 -6.36
C VAL A 631 -37.54 -1.72 -6.44
N PHE A 632 -38.20 -1.44 -5.32
CA PHE A 632 -39.61 -1.00 -5.28
C PHE A 632 -39.81 0.44 -5.82
N GLU A 633 -38.87 1.35 -5.58
CA GLU A 633 -38.88 2.71 -6.17
C GLU A 633 -38.47 2.73 -7.65
N GLY A 634 -37.66 1.75 -8.10
CA GLY A 634 -37.33 1.53 -9.50
C GLY A 634 -38.51 0.96 -10.31
N ALA A 635 -39.28 0.04 -9.72
CA ALA A 635 -40.43 -0.60 -10.38
C ALA A 635 -41.64 0.34 -10.55
N ARG A 636 -41.85 1.33 -9.66
CA ARG A 636 -42.93 2.33 -9.80
C ARG A 636 -42.67 3.43 -10.84
N LYS A 637 -41.46 3.52 -11.41
CA LYS A 637 -41.14 4.51 -12.47
C LYS A 637 -41.25 3.97 -13.90
N CYS A 638 -41.68 2.70 -14.08
CA CYS A 638 -41.76 2.08 -15.39
C CYS A 638 -43.20 1.78 -15.88
N THR A 639 -44.23 2.15 -15.12
CA THR A 639 -45.65 1.88 -15.46
C THR A 639 -46.56 3.11 -15.48
N THR A 640 -46.01 4.32 -15.63
CA THR A 640 -46.80 5.54 -15.91
C THR A 640 -46.05 6.43 -16.91
N ALA A 641 -45.96 5.96 -18.16
CA ALA A 641 -45.45 6.75 -19.29
C ALA A 641 -46.33 6.61 -20.54
N LYS A 642 -47.60 6.27 -20.34
CA LYS A 642 -48.67 6.43 -21.33
C LYS A 642 -49.90 6.87 -20.56
N GLU A 643 -50.60 7.83 -21.16
CA GLU A 643 -51.79 8.53 -20.68
C GLU A 643 -51.49 9.85 -19.94
N ASP A 644 -52.25 10.85 -20.39
CA ASP A 644 -52.44 12.19 -19.85
C ASP A 644 -51.52 13.32 -20.36
N GLU A 645 -51.60 13.54 -21.68
CA GLU A 645 -51.91 14.87 -22.18
C GLU A 645 -53.38 15.19 -21.81
N LEU A 646 -53.62 16.11 -20.86
CA LEU A 646 -54.69 17.12 -20.86
C LEU A 646 -54.90 17.72 -19.45
N THR A 647 -55.06 19.04 -19.44
CA THR A 647 -55.43 19.91 -18.30
C THR A 647 -54.33 20.09 -17.23
N GLY A 648 -53.97 21.27 -16.74
CA GLY A 648 -54.63 22.57 -16.71
C GLY A 648 -54.47 23.10 -15.28
N HIS A 649 -53.69 24.18 -15.11
CA HIS A 649 -53.58 25.06 -13.94
C HIS A 649 -53.39 24.45 -12.52
N HIS A 650 -52.23 24.73 -11.89
CA HIS A 650 -52.21 25.51 -10.64
C HIS A 650 -50.80 25.97 -10.23
N GLN A 651 -50.79 26.91 -9.30
CA GLN A 651 -49.82 27.98 -9.11
C GLN A 651 -48.44 27.54 -8.60
N ARG A 652 -47.45 28.36 -8.98
CA ARG A 652 -46.10 28.37 -8.43
C ARG A 652 -46.13 28.86 -6.99
N GLU A 653 -45.66 28.03 -6.05
CA GLU A 653 -45.11 28.49 -4.79
C GLU A 653 -43.65 28.07 -4.60
N LYS A 654 -42.92 28.95 -3.91
CA LYS A 654 -41.46 29.07 -3.83
C LYS A 654 -40.84 28.12 -2.79
N PRO A 655 -39.51 27.91 -2.83
CA PRO A 655 -38.81 26.94 -1.98
C PRO A 655 -38.46 27.57 -0.62
N ARG A 656 -39.08 27.10 0.47
CA ARG A 656 -38.66 27.44 1.85
C ARG A 656 -38.15 26.26 2.68
N ASP A 657 -38.30 25.02 2.22
CA ASP A 657 -37.97 23.83 3.03
C ASP A 657 -36.48 23.45 3.12
N TRP A 658 -35.63 23.92 2.20
CA TRP A 658 -34.22 23.55 2.24
C TRP A 658 -33.48 24.22 3.40
N GLN A 659 -33.83 25.47 3.75
CA GLN A 659 -33.15 26.18 4.84
C GLN A 659 -33.59 25.68 6.23
N GLN A 660 -34.82 25.18 6.39
CA GLN A 660 -35.28 24.56 7.65
C GLN A 660 -34.60 23.22 7.92
N ARG A 661 -34.43 22.35 6.89
CA ARG A 661 -33.66 21.10 7.03
C ARG A 661 -32.19 21.33 7.37
N LYS A 662 -31.58 22.40 6.85
CA LYS A 662 -30.18 22.75 7.15
C LYS A 662 -30.00 23.27 8.58
N ARG A 663 -31.01 23.95 9.14
CA ARG A 663 -31.01 24.42 10.54
C ARG A 663 -31.26 23.28 11.55
N GLN A 664 -32.10 22.31 11.21
CA GLN A 664 -32.34 21.14 12.07
C GLN A 664 -31.12 20.20 12.15
N LEU A 665 -30.40 20.01 11.05
CA LEU A 665 -29.15 19.22 11.06
C LEU A 665 -27.99 19.91 11.80
N ALA A 666 -27.96 21.24 11.83
CA ALA A 666 -26.98 22.00 12.62
C ALA A 666 -27.28 22.00 14.13
N LEU A 667 -28.54 21.84 14.54
CA LEU A 667 -28.94 21.71 15.95
C LEU A 667 -28.71 20.29 16.50
N ALA A 668 -28.77 19.25 15.65
CA ALA A 668 -28.49 17.86 16.03
C ALA A 668 -26.99 17.53 16.18
N ALA A 669 -26.10 18.41 15.72
CA ALA A 669 -24.64 18.28 15.81
C ALA A 669 -24.03 19.13 16.95
N LYS A 670 -24.81 19.40 18.02
CA LYS A 670 -24.33 20.10 19.21
C LYS A 670 -23.67 19.08 20.14
N VAL A 671 -22.36 18.87 19.98
CA VAL A 671 -21.55 18.19 21.01
C VAL A 671 -21.66 19.04 22.28
N PRO A 672 -22.19 18.50 23.39
CA PRO A 672 -22.38 19.30 24.58
C PRO A 672 -21.02 19.72 25.17
N TRP A 673 -20.90 20.98 25.57
CA TRP A 673 -19.64 21.62 25.92
C TRP A 673 -18.85 20.90 27.03
N HIS A 674 -19.54 20.23 27.96
CA HIS A 674 -18.89 19.43 29.00
C HIS A 674 -18.04 18.26 28.46
N LEU A 675 -18.37 17.70 27.29
CA LEU A 675 -17.58 16.65 26.65
C LEU A 675 -16.31 17.20 25.99
N LEU A 676 -16.33 18.46 25.54
CA LEU A 676 -15.12 19.13 25.06
C LEU A 676 -14.20 19.46 26.22
N ASP A 677 -14.75 19.91 27.35
CA ASP A 677 -13.98 20.17 28.58
C ASP A 677 -13.38 18.88 29.16
N GLN A 678 -14.12 17.76 29.13
CA GLN A 678 -13.61 16.45 29.53
C GLN A 678 -12.49 15.94 28.61
N LEU A 679 -12.64 16.09 27.29
CA LEU A 679 -11.59 15.71 26.34
C LEU A 679 -10.34 16.60 26.49
N GLU A 680 -10.51 17.88 26.85
CA GLU A 680 -9.39 18.77 27.12
C GLU A 680 -8.71 18.45 28.46
N ALA A 681 -9.46 18.04 29.49
CA ALA A 681 -8.92 17.52 30.74
C ALA A 681 -8.11 16.23 30.52
N GLU A 682 -8.67 15.24 29.82
CA GLU A 682 -7.96 13.99 29.51
C GLU A 682 -6.70 14.23 28.67
N ARG A 683 -6.74 15.22 27.76
CA ARG A 683 -5.56 15.61 26.98
C ARG A 683 -4.46 16.21 27.85
N ARG A 684 -4.81 16.95 28.90
CA ARG A 684 -3.84 17.49 29.88
C ARG A 684 -3.30 16.38 30.78
N ASP A 685 -4.13 15.45 31.22
CA ASP A 685 -3.70 14.31 32.02
C ASP A 685 -2.73 13.40 31.25
N LEU A 686 -3.01 13.10 29.99
CA LEU A 686 -2.09 12.36 29.11
C LEU A 686 -0.77 13.11 28.84
N ALA A 687 -0.80 14.44 28.82
CA ALA A 687 0.40 15.25 28.69
C ALA A 687 1.25 15.20 29.96
N ASN A 688 0.60 15.24 31.13
CA ASN A 688 1.24 15.13 32.44
C ASN A 688 1.83 13.73 32.67
N GLU A 689 1.13 12.66 32.29
CA GLU A 689 1.65 11.30 32.33
C GLU A 689 2.88 11.13 31.42
N LYS A 690 2.84 11.68 30.20
CA LYS A 690 4.01 11.68 29.30
C LYS A 690 5.21 12.46 29.87
N ALA A 691 4.96 13.54 30.61
CA ALA A 691 6.01 14.31 31.28
C ALA A 691 6.61 13.52 32.45
N MET A 692 5.77 12.86 33.27
CA MET A 692 6.21 11.96 34.33
C MET A 692 7.03 10.78 33.79
N PHE A 693 6.60 10.14 32.71
CA PHE A 693 7.37 9.06 32.07
C PHE A 693 8.72 9.53 31.52
N LYS A 694 8.83 10.78 31.04
CA LYS A 694 10.12 11.36 30.63
C LYS A 694 11.04 11.68 31.80
N LEU A 695 10.49 12.07 32.95
CA LEU A 695 11.26 12.30 34.17
C LEU A 695 11.75 10.97 34.78
N TRP A 696 10.88 9.97 34.86
CA TRP A 696 11.25 8.62 35.31
C TRP A 696 12.24 7.94 34.36
N GLY A 697 12.09 8.12 33.05
CA GLY A 697 13.04 7.60 32.06
C GLY A 697 14.46 8.19 32.17
N LYS A 698 14.62 9.40 32.72
CA LYS A 698 15.94 10.01 32.94
C LYS A 698 16.58 9.57 34.26
N ALA A 699 15.78 9.25 35.28
CA ALA A 699 16.27 8.81 36.59
C ALA A 699 16.85 7.38 36.61
N HIS A 700 16.74 6.60 35.54
CA HIS A 700 17.26 5.22 35.44
C HIS A 700 18.30 5.04 34.32
N SER A 701 18.87 6.15 33.82
CA SER A 701 19.90 6.12 32.76
C SER A 701 21.24 6.73 33.18
N GLY A 702 21.43 7.00 34.47
CA GLY A 702 22.69 7.40 35.06
C GLY A 702 23.18 6.34 36.04
N ASP A 703 23.78 5.28 35.49
CA ASP A 703 24.82 4.44 36.09
C ASP A 703 25.63 3.79 34.94
#